data_AF-A0A1X7RI12-F1
#
_entry.id   AF-A0A1X7RI12-F1
#
_cell.length_a   1.000
_cell.length_b   1.000
_cell.length_c   1.000
_cell.angle_alpha   90.00
_cell.angle_beta   90.00
_cell.angle_gamma   90.00
#
_symmetry.space_group_name_H-M   'P 1'
#
loop_
_entity.id
_entity.type
_entity.pdbx_description
1 polymer ?
#
loop_
_entity_poly.entity_id
_entity_poly.type
_entity_poly.pdbx_seq_one_letter_code
_entity_poly.pdbx_strand_id
1 'polypeptide(L)'
;MDDDISPPASPVLESRPHPQPSLTWSTQLALTPSSLTPPLPGDKILLPPSALEALLSAASNLSADIVRRDLPAFDPYNSSSYSTYRAAEAQFQDQKQTLPYPLTFRLVNPGNGRVVYAGIREFSAEDGQVGLSSFLRGALGVEDDNAEKVVVDGEEKEERGPMITIHAKQLPKGTFVKLRPLEPGYDPDDWKALLEQHLRQNYTTLTNGQVLVVPGGRASNGKKEEFRFLIDGFKPEGADAVCVVDTDLEVDIEALNEDQARETMKRIAAKMTKMPGSKEGSSAGGEMDLFKAQEGQILPGEYVDYQLPSWNRTQSLEIELQAEDGVEDVNLLISPFSPTQQSKPRIDGYVFAELEGRPTKRIRLEPSNVELETAEALNIAVYAFAAEDAQPNGHTANGTTHEPKHFTLRARHPDPKEPTLNTPQSSDTPPNEGDVRCKNCTQWVPGRTLMLHENFCLRNNLLCPKGCGQVFQKRSSEFTSHWHCPHDSSYGNTPTSHLQHDTFFHPTSVLRCPDCSTSETFSTLPTLAHHRTSTCPGKSILCRFCHLVVPQEGDPDVPNAEALLSDMTPHELADGARTTECHLCNKIVRLRDMDIHLKNHDLDRYSRPPPIVCRNVNCGRTLDTCSHSGDTRAGTKMGQGPGNDVGLCSVCFGPLYVSMYDPENKALKRRVERRYLQQLGTGCGKTWCNNEFCKTGRTSKGIGAAVSTKDAIPMVKPFLDGLLQPAGQGQTGLHFCVNEQSQKRRGMAELLAAEDGGPMGKGGFSLEWCVGALEAEKGDLGEARGWLRNWAVERGEGRRG
;
A
#
# COMPACT_ATOMS: atom_id res chain seq x y z
N MET A 1 -39.92 44.85 60.96
CA MET A 1 -38.56 44.66 61.48
C MET A 1 -38.48 43.21 61.92
N ASP A 2 -38.78 42.28 61.00
CA ASP A 2 -37.91 41.83 59.90
C ASP A 2 -36.73 41.08 60.54
N ASP A 3 -36.36 39.86 60.19
CA ASP A 3 -36.86 38.85 59.27
C ASP A 3 -36.06 37.59 59.65
N ASP A 4 -36.42 36.47 59.03
CA ASP A 4 -35.55 35.31 58.78
C ASP A 4 -35.40 34.22 59.87
N ILE A 5 -36.37 33.31 59.86
CA ILE A 5 -36.27 31.97 60.46
C ILE A 5 -35.95 30.98 59.33
N SER A 6 -34.70 30.53 59.26
CA SER A 6 -34.29 29.38 58.44
C SER A 6 -34.67 28.06 59.14
N PRO A 7 -35.33 27.10 58.45
CA PRO A 7 -35.64 25.78 59.01
C PRO A 7 -34.46 24.80 58.92
N PRO A 8 -34.35 23.81 59.82
CA PRO A 8 -33.25 22.86 59.84
C PRO A 8 -33.32 21.83 58.71
N ALA A 9 -32.16 21.50 58.17
CA ALA A 9 -31.94 20.58 57.05
C ALA A 9 -32.43 19.16 57.33
N SER A 10 -33.12 18.58 56.35
CA SER A 10 -33.57 17.18 56.34
C SER A 10 -32.40 16.19 56.16
N PRO A 11 -32.47 14.98 56.73
CA PRO A 11 -31.41 13.98 56.61
C PRO A 11 -31.35 13.40 55.21
N VAL A 12 -30.15 13.40 54.62
CA VAL A 12 -29.83 12.76 53.34
C VAL A 12 -29.87 11.25 53.53
N LEU A 13 -30.86 10.58 52.94
CA LEU A 13 -30.89 9.13 52.76
C LEU A 13 -29.81 8.73 51.75
N GLU A 14 -28.76 8.06 52.22
CA GLU A 14 -27.79 7.35 51.39
C GLU A 14 -28.53 6.31 50.52
N SER A 15 -28.58 6.57 49.22
CA SER A 15 -29.05 5.60 48.24
C SER A 15 -27.98 4.51 48.08
N ARG A 16 -28.29 3.30 48.54
CA ARG A 16 -27.54 2.10 48.13
C ARG A 16 -27.63 1.99 46.61
N PRO A 17 -26.52 1.87 45.86
CA PRO A 17 -26.60 1.62 44.42
C PRO A 17 -27.23 0.25 44.20
N HIS A 18 -28.40 0.21 43.57
CA HIS A 18 -28.98 -1.01 43.04
C HIS A 18 -28.04 -1.57 41.94
N PRO A 19 -27.75 -2.88 41.89
CA PRO A 19 -26.92 -3.45 40.84
C PRO A 19 -27.58 -3.21 39.49
N GLN A 20 -26.86 -2.57 38.58
CA GLN A 20 -27.34 -2.36 37.21
C GLN A 20 -27.59 -3.73 36.54
N PRO A 21 -28.70 -3.89 35.82
CA PRO A 21 -28.98 -5.12 35.08
C PRO A 21 -27.90 -5.31 34.01
N SER A 22 -27.20 -6.44 34.04
CA SER A 22 -26.12 -6.79 33.10
C SER A 22 -26.47 -8.08 32.37
N LEU A 23 -25.92 -8.25 31.16
CA LEU A 23 -26.14 -9.44 30.33
C LEU A 23 -25.64 -10.70 31.04
N THR A 24 -26.55 -11.61 31.39
CA THR A 24 -26.23 -12.88 32.04
C THR A 24 -26.38 -14.03 31.05
N TRP A 25 -25.25 -14.65 30.70
CA TRP A 25 -25.21 -15.86 29.89
C TRP A 25 -24.04 -16.72 30.34
N SER A 26 -24.23 -18.04 30.35
CA SER A 26 -23.15 -18.98 30.68
C SER A 26 -23.34 -20.30 29.95
N THR A 27 -22.24 -20.87 29.47
CA THR A 27 -22.21 -22.20 28.85
C THR A 27 -20.92 -22.93 29.20
N GLN A 28 -20.89 -24.24 29.01
CA GLN A 28 -19.70 -25.06 29.16
C GLN A 28 -19.39 -25.73 27.82
N LEU A 29 -18.20 -25.46 27.27
CA LEU A 29 -17.79 -25.92 25.95
C LEU A 29 -16.49 -26.73 26.05
N ALA A 30 -16.35 -27.73 25.17
CA ALA A 30 -15.12 -28.50 25.07
C ALA A 30 -14.05 -27.68 24.35
N LEU A 31 -12.81 -27.73 24.82
CA LEU A 31 -11.71 -27.03 24.16
C LEU A 31 -11.36 -27.72 22.82
N THR A 32 -11.36 -26.96 21.73
CA THR A 32 -10.88 -27.45 20.43
C THR A 32 -9.36 -27.70 20.50
N PRO A 33 -8.82 -28.77 19.91
CA PRO A 33 -7.37 -28.99 19.83
C PRO A 33 -6.63 -27.82 19.15
N SER A 34 -5.40 -27.53 19.59
CA SER A 34 -4.58 -26.42 19.05
C SER A 34 -4.26 -26.57 17.56
N SER A 35 -4.16 -27.80 17.06
CA SER A 35 -3.96 -28.10 15.63
C SER A 35 -5.15 -27.76 14.74
N LEU A 36 -6.36 -27.72 15.30
CA LEU A 36 -7.60 -27.44 14.58
C LEU A 36 -8.08 -25.99 14.79
N THR A 37 -7.53 -25.28 15.77
CA THR A 37 -7.83 -23.85 15.96
C THR A 37 -6.96 -22.99 15.05
N PRO A 38 -7.54 -22.08 14.25
CA PRO A 38 -6.75 -21.11 13.49
C PRO A 38 -5.95 -20.21 14.45
N PRO A 39 -4.82 -19.62 14.01
CA PRO A 39 -4.01 -18.76 14.85
C PRO A 39 -4.80 -17.52 15.28
N LEU A 40 -5.13 -17.45 16.57
CA LEU A 40 -5.88 -16.34 17.16
C LEU A 40 -4.93 -15.35 17.83
N PRO A 41 -5.04 -14.03 17.56
CA PRO A 41 -4.22 -13.02 18.21
C PRO A 41 -4.66 -12.78 19.67
N GLY A 42 -3.70 -12.52 20.56
CA GLY A 42 -3.93 -12.00 21.92
C GLY A 42 -4.99 -12.74 22.75
N ASP A 43 -6.02 -12.03 23.21
CA ASP A 43 -7.08 -12.54 24.11
C ASP A 43 -8.36 -12.96 23.35
N LYS A 44 -8.25 -13.31 22.06
CA LYS A 44 -9.43 -13.63 21.25
C LYS A 44 -9.86 -15.09 21.35
N ILE A 45 -11.18 -15.30 21.36
CA ILE A 45 -11.82 -16.63 21.33
C ILE A 45 -12.73 -16.80 20.12
N LEU A 46 -13.02 -18.06 19.78
CA LEU A 46 -14.04 -18.47 18.82
C LEU A 46 -15.16 -19.20 19.56
N LEU A 47 -16.40 -18.76 19.35
CA LEU A 47 -17.59 -19.38 19.92
C LEU A 47 -18.45 -20.01 18.81
N PRO A 48 -19.33 -20.98 19.15
CA PRO A 48 -20.22 -21.56 18.15
C PRO A 48 -21.38 -20.63 17.81
N PRO A 49 -22.00 -20.76 16.62
CA PRO A 49 -23.19 -19.99 16.25
C PRO A 49 -24.34 -20.11 17.26
N SER A 50 -24.51 -21.29 17.87
CA SER A 50 -25.50 -21.53 18.94
C SER A 50 -25.29 -20.63 20.18
N ALA A 51 -24.06 -20.21 20.47
CA ALA A 51 -23.78 -19.26 21.54
C ALA A 51 -24.28 -17.83 21.19
N LEU A 52 -24.19 -17.42 19.92
CA LEU A 52 -24.71 -16.12 19.47
C LEU A 52 -26.23 -16.04 19.61
N GLU A 53 -26.95 -17.08 19.18
CA GLU A 53 -28.40 -17.15 19.33
C GLU A 53 -28.82 -17.05 20.80
N ALA A 54 -28.13 -17.79 21.67
CA ALA A 54 -28.35 -17.74 23.10
C ALA A 54 -28.07 -16.35 23.69
N LEU A 55 -26.99 -15.67 23.27
CA LEU A 55 -26.66 -14.31 23.70
C LEU A 55 -27.69 -13.28 23.24
N LEU A 56 -28.17 -13.37 22.00
CA LEU A 56 -29.23 -12.50 21.48
C LEU A 56 -30.54 -12.70 22.24
N SER A 57 -30.89 -13.95 22.57
CA SER A 57 -32.06 -14.23 23.40
C SER A 57 -31.91 -13.66 24.82
N ALA A 58 -30.74 -13.81 25.45
CA ALA A 58 -30.44 -13.27 26.77
C ALA A 58 -30.48 -11.73 26.77
N ALA A 59 -29.96 -11.07 25.74
CA ALA A 59 -30.03 -9.63 25.57
C ALA A 59 -31.48 -9.15 25.39
N SER A 60 -32.29 -9.86 24.60
CA SER A 60 -33.70 -9.52 24.42
C SER A 60 -34.51 -9.63 25.73
N ASN A 61 -34.19 -10.60 26.58
CA ASN A 61 -34.79 -10.74 27.92
C ASN A 61 -34.36 -9.61 28.85
N LEU A 62 -33.07 -9.22 28.80
CA LEU A 62 -32.54 -8.10 29.58
C LEU A 62 -33.25 -6.79 29.20
N SER A 63 -33.38 -6.50 27.90
CA SER A 63 -34.11 -5.32 27.42
C SER A 63 -35.58 -5.36 27.84
N ALA A 64 -36.23 -6.53 27.79
CA ALA A 64 -37.61 -6.68 28.27
C ALA A 64 -37.74 -6.36 29.76
N ASP A 65 -36.79 -6.80 30.58
CA ASP A 65 -36.79 -6.57 32.02
C ASP A 65 -36.47 -5.11 32.39
N ILE A 66 -35.55 -4.45 31.68
CA ILE A 66 -35.28 -3.01 31.85
C ILE A 66 -36.54 -2.20 31.54
N VAL A 67 -37.15 -2.44 30.39
CA VAL A 67 -38.37 -1.75 29.96
C VAL A 67 -39.51 -1.97 30.97
N ARG A 68 -39.68 -3.19 31.49
CA ARG A 68 -40.71 -3.50 32.51
C ARG A 68 -40.46 -2.82 33.86
N ARG A 69 -39.21 -2.57 34.24
CA ARG A 69 -38.86 -1.90 35.51
C ARG A 69 -39.17 -0.41 35.50
N ASP A 70 -39.00 0.25 34.36
CA ASP A 70 -39.17 1.70 34.22
C ASP A 70 -40.62 2.10 33.86
N LEU A 71 -41.51 1.12 33.67
CA LEU A 71 -42.91 1.36 33.33
C LEU A 71 -43.78 1.56 34.59
N PRO A 72 -44.65 2.61 34.63
CA PRO A 72 -45.64 2.77 35.69
C PRO A 72 -46.70 1.65 35.63
N ALA A 73 -47.46 1.47 36.71
CA ALA A 73 -48.56 0.49 36.74
C ALA A 73 -49.56 0.75 35.58
N PHE A 74 -49.86 -0.29 34.81
CA PHE A 74 -50.73 -0.18 33.65
C PHE A 74 -52.19 0.10 34.05
N ASP A 75 -52.70 1.28 33.69
CA ASP A 75 -54.11 1.65 33.83
C ASP A 75 -54.78 1.72 32.45
N PRO A 76 -55.76 0.85 32.15
CA PRO A 76 -56.48 0.82 30.87
C PRO A 76 -57.28 2.10 30.55
N TYR A 77 -57.60 2.93 31.55
CA TYR A 77 -58.45 4.11 31.39
C TYR A 77 -57.67 5.42 31.34
N ASN A 78 -56.35 5.37 31.53
CA ASN A 78 -55.48 6.54 31.48
C ASN A 78 -54.72 6.58 30.14
N SER A 79 -54.97 7.62 29.34
CA SER A 79 -54.33 7.80 28.03
C SER A 79 -52.81 7.98 28.11
N SER A 80 -52.31 8.48 29.24
CA SER A 80 -50.88 8.66 29.50
C SER A 80 -50.18 7.32 29.72
N SER A 81 -50.75 6.40 30.51
CA SER A 81 -50.20 5.04 30.67
C SER A 81 -50.26 4.23 29.37
N TYR A 82 -51.33 4.36 28.57
CA TYR A 82 -51.39 3.65 27.29
C TYR A 82 -50.33 4.15 26.29
N SER A 83 -50.09 5.46 26.22
CA SER A 83 -49.08 6.04 25.33
C SER A 83 -47.65 5.75 25.78
N THR A 84 -47.36 5.71 27.08
CA THR A 84 -46.04 5.31 27.60
C THR A 84 -45.74 3.83 27.32
N TYR A 85 -46.71 2.93 27.48
CA TYR A 85 -46.55 1.52 27.13
C TYR A 85 -46.34 1.30 25.63
N ARG A 86 -47.07 2.02 24.76
CA ARG A 86 -46.87 1.94 23.31
C ARG A 86 -45.49 2.48 22.89
N ALA A 87 -45.01 3.55 23.51
CA ALA A 87 -43.66 4.08 23.26
C ALA A 87 -42.58 3.10 23.73
N ALA A 88 -42.78 2.45 24.88
CA ALA A 88 -41.91 1.42 25.40
C ALA A 88 -41.87 0.15 24.53
N GLU A 89 -43.02 -0.28 23.96
CA GLU A 89 -43.06 -1.38 22.98
C GLU A 89 -42.31 -1.05 21.68
N ALA A 90 -42.38 0.19 21.21
CA ALA A 90 -41.62 0.64 20.04
C ALA A 90 -40.11 0.64 20.32
N GLN A 91 -39.68 1.17 21.48
CA GLN A 91 -38.26 1.12 21.90
C GLN A 91 -37.76 -0.33 22.10
N PHE A 92 -38.62 -1.22 22.60
CA PHE A 92 -38.32 -2.63 22.75
C PHE A 92 -38.09 -3.35 21.41
N GLN A 93 -38.80 -2.96 20.34
CA GLN A 93 -38.59 -3.51 19.00
C GLN A 93 -37.23 -3.12 18.42
N ASP A 94 -36.78 -1.87 18.64
CA ASP A 94 -35.48 -1.38 18.16
C ASP A 94 -34.29 -1.98 18.95
N GLN A 95 -34.43 -2.23 20.26
CA GLN A 95 -33.35 -2.80 21.08
C GLN A 95 -33.22 -4.32 21.01
N LYS A 96 -34.15 -5.02 20.35
CA LYS A 96 -34.25 -6.49 20.39
C LYS A 96 -33.06 -7.24 19.75
N GLN A 97 -32.12 -6.52 19.13
CA GLN A 97 -31.00 -7.09 18.37
C GLN A 97 -29.64 -6.46 18.69
N THR A 98 -29.53 -5.59 19.70
CA THR A 98 -28.26 -4.91 20.00
C THR A 98 -27.53 -5.59 21.15
N LEU A 99 -26.39 -6.22 20.88
CA LEU A 99 -25.46 -6.71 21.89
C LEU A 99 -24.55 -5.57 22.39
N PRO A 100 -24.13 -5.60 23.66
CA PRO A 100 -23.21 -4.59 24.18
C PRO A 100 -21.86 -4.67 23.47
N TYR A 101 -21.31 -3.51 23.09
CA TYR A 101 -19.99 -3.41 22.48
C TYR A 101 -18.99 -2.79 23.47
N PRO A 102 -17.80 -3.39 23.68
CA PRO A 102 -17.37 -4.71 23.20
C PRO A 102 -17.94 -5.88 24.03
N LEU A 103 -18.07 -7.04 23.38
CA LEU A 103 -18.48 -8.30 24.02
C LEU A 103 -17.30 -8.99 24.71
N THR A 104 -17.37 -9.08 26.05
CA THR A 104 -16.32 -9.68 26.88
C THR A 104 -16.82 -10.90 27.67
N PHE A 105 -15.94 -11.87 27.84
CA PHE A 105 -16.25 -13.16 28.47
C PHE A 105 -15.28 -13.46 29.61
N ARG A 106 -15.81 -14.08 30.67
CA ARG A 106 -15.04 -14.67 31.77
C ARG A 106 -14.94 -16.17 31.53
N LEU A 107 -13.72 -16.65 31.33
CA LEU A 107 -13.41 -18.06 31.13
C LEU A 107 -12.93 -18.64 32.46
N VAL A 108 -13.47 -19.80 32.82
CA VAL A 108 -13.09 -20.54 34.02
C VAL A 108 -12.74 -21.95 33.60
N ASN A 109 -11.53 -22.37 33.96
CA ASN A 109 -11.16 -23.77 33.86
C ASN A 109 -11.59 -24.48 35.18
N PRO A 110 -12.61 -25.34 35.16
CA PRO A 110 -13.07 -26.05 36.35
C PRO A 110 -12.03 -27.03 36.91
N GLY A 111 -11.08 -27.49 36.10
CA GLY A 111 -10.07 -28.47 36.51
C GLY A 111 -8.98 -27.91 37.43
N ASN A 112 -8.60 -26.64 37.27
CA ASN A 112 -7.56 -25.98 38.08
C ASN A 112 -8.02 -24.68 38.75
N GLY A 113 -9.27 -24.27 38.54
CA GLY A 113 -9.86 -23.05 39.12
C GLY A 113 -9.32 -21.74 38.55
N ARG A 114 -8.48 -21.77 37.49
CA ARG A 114 -7.95 -20.55 36.88
C ARG A 114 -9.03 -19.79 36.13
N VAL A 115 -8.96 -18.47 36.22
CA VAL A 115 -9.92 -17.54 35.62
C VAL A 115 -9.18 -16.54 34.77
N VAL A 116 -9.65 -16.36 33.54
CA VAL A 116 -9.08 -15.38 32.59
C VAL A 116 -10.23 -14.71 31.85
N TYR A 117 -10.00 -13.50 31.35
CA TYR A 117 -10.96 -12.77 30.55
C TYR A 117 -10.52 -12.70 29.09
N ALA A 118 -11.49 -12.66 28.19
CA ALA A 118 -11.26 -12.70 26.76
C ALA A 118 -12.33 -11.92 25.99
N GLY A 119 -12.02 -11.52 24.75
CA GLY A 119 -12.99 -10.99 23.81
C GLY A 119 -13.28 -11.97 22.68
N ILE A 120 -14.44 -11.81 22.05
CA ILE A 120 -14.84 -12.60 20.89
C ILE A 120 -14.17 -12.09 19.61
N ARG A 121 -13.66 -13.00 18.78
CA ARG A 121 -13.28 -12.69 17.39
C ARG A 121 -14.48 -12.83 16.47
N GLU A 122 -15.07 -14.02 16.46
CA GLU A 122 -16.20 -14.40 15.61
C GLU A 122 -16.89 -15.67 16.13
N PHE A 123 -18.07 -15.97 15.58
CA PHE A 123 -18.90 -17.11 15.94
C PHE A 123 -18.82 -18.22 14.88
N SER A 124 -17.64 -18.83 14.72
CA SER A 124 -17.34 -19.83 13.68
C SER A 124 -16.91 -21.20 14.21
N ALA A 125 -16.91 -21.41 15.53
CA ALA A 125 -16.51 -22.70 16.12
C ALA A 125 -17.59 -23.78 15.89
N GLU A 126 -17.19 -25.05 15.94
CA GLU A 126 -18.12 -26.18 15.93
C GLU A 126 -19.03 -26.16 17.16
N ASP A 127 -20.28 -26.61 16.99
CA ASP A 127 -21.25 -26.64 18.08
C ASP A 127 -20.76 -27.49 19.25
N GLY A 128 -20.77 -26.90 20.46
CA GLY A 128 -20.26 -27.53 21.67
C GLY A 128 -18.76 -27.35 21.92
N GLN A 129 -18.03 -26.66 21.04
CA GLN A 129 -16.60 -26.42 21.20
C GLN A 129 -16.23 -24.93 21.33
N VAL A 130 -15.04 -24.64 21.84
CA VAL A 130 -14.44 -23.30 21.92
C VAL A 130 -13.01 -23.29 21.42
N GLY A 131 -12.69 -22.32 20.55
CA GLY A 131 -11.32 -22.05 20.12
C GLY A 131 -10.67 -20.98 21.00
N LEU A 132 -9.49 -21.29 21.56
CA LEU A 132 -8.71 -20.36 22.39
C LEU A 132 -7.34 -20.06 21.77
N SER A 133 -6.88 -18.81 21.90
CA SER A 133 -5.51 -18.42 21.54
C SER A 133 -4.47 -19.14 22.39
N SER A 134 -3.22 -19.21 21.90
CA SER A 134 -2.09 -19.79 22.64
C SER A 134 -1.86 -19.10 23.99
N PHE A 135 -2.01 -17.78 24.02
CA PHE A 135 -1.96 -16.98 25.23
C PHE A 135 -3.00 -17.42 26.27
N LEU A 136 -4.28 -17.57 25.86
CA LEU A 136 -5.35 -17.97 26.77
C LEU A 136 -5.20 -19.41 27.26
N ARG A 137 -4.69 -20.33 26.42
CA ARG A 137 -4.39 -21.72 26.82
C ARG A 137 -3.35 -21.77 27.94
N GLY A 138 -2.25 -21.02 27.79
CA GLY A 138 -1.22 -20.89 28.81
C GLY A 138 -1.76 -20.27 30.10
N ALA A 139 -2.53 -19.19 29.99
CA ALA A 139 -3.15 -18.51 31.13
C ALA A 139 -4.14 -19.42 31.90
N LEU A 140 -4.95 -20.20 31.19
CA LEU A 140 -5.89 -21.18 31.77
C LEU A 140 -5.20 -22.47 32.23
N GLY A 141 -3.89 -22.62 31.99
CA GLY A 141 -3.11 -23.79 32.40
C GLY A 141 -3.58 -25.08 31.73
N VAL A 142 -3.88 -25.01 30.43
CA VAL A 142 -4.24 -26.18 29.62
C VAL A 142 -3.04 -26.56 28.76
N GLU A 143 -2.49 -27.75 28.98
CA GLU A 143 -1.39 -28.31 28.18
C GLU A 143 -1.95 -29.00 26.92
N ASP A 144 -1.22 -28.90 25.80
CA ASP A 144 -1.64 -29.46 24.50
C ASP A 144 -1.63 -31.01 24.46
N ASP A 145 -1.00 -31.68 25.44
CA ASP A 145 -0.70 -33.11 25.42
C ASP A 145 -1.74 -34.04 26.10
N ASN A 146 -2.80 -33.50 26.71
CA ASN A 146 -3.79 -34.34 27.42
C ASN A 146 -4.85 -34.99 26.51
N ALA A 147 -4.67 -34.99 25.19
CA ALA A 147 -5.42 -35.86 24.30
C ALA A 147 -4.77 -37.26 24.26
N GLU A 148 -4.71 -37.95 25.42
CA GLU A 148 -4.36 -39.36 25.45
C GLU A 148 -5.43 -40.13 24.65
N LYS A 149 -5.03 -40.73 23.53
CA LYS A 149 -5.85 -41.74 22.85
C LYS A 149 -5.91 -42.99 23.73
N VAL A 150 -6.87 -43.07 24.64
CA VAL A 150 -7.11 -44.30 25.40
C VAL A 150 -7.93 -45.25 24.53
N VAL A 151 -7.28 -46.29 24.01
CA VAL A 151 -7.96 -47.40 23.33
C VAL A 151 -8.49 -48.37 24.37
N VAL A 152 -9.81 -48.44 24.55
CA VAL A 152 -10.48 -49.52 25.28
C VAL A 152 -11.54 -50.15 24.37
N ASP A 153 -11.44 -51.45 24.14
CA ASP A 153 -12.42 -52.30 23.44
C ASP A 153 -12.82 -51.90 22.01
N GLY A 154 -11.88 -51.40 21.19
CA GLY A 154 -12.03 -51.40 19.73
C GLY A 154 -13.04 -50.41 19.14
N GLU A 155 -13.55 -49.47 19.94
CA GLU A 155 -14.33 -48.30 19.47
C GLU A 155 -13.52 -47.02 19.70
N GLU A 156 -13.33 -46.22 18.65
CA GLU A 156 -12.74 -44.88 18.74
C GLU A 156 -13.72 -43.96 19.49
N LYS A 157 -13.54 -43.78 20.79
CA LYS A 157 -14.16 -42.68 21.52
C LYS A 157 -13.24 -41.46 21.46
N GLU A 158 -13.68 -40.44 20.72
CA GLU A 158 -13.14 -39.08 20.86
C GLU A 158 -13.40 -38.60 22.30
N GLU A 159 -12.37 -38.63 23.16
CA GLU A 159 -12.47 -37.90 24.42
C GLU A 159 -12.51 -36.40 24.11
N ARG A 160 -13.65 -35.78 24.46
CA ARG A 160 -13.85 -34.34 24.36
C ARG A 160 -12.76 -33.65 25.18
N GLY A 161 -12.08 -32.68 24.57
CA GLY A 161 -11.05 -31.87 25.25
C GLY A 161 -11.56 -31.20 26.54
N PRO A 162 -10.66 -30.65 27.37
CA PRO A 162 -11.01 -30.11 28.69
C PRO A 162 -12.15 -29.09 28.57
N MET A 163 -13.15 -29.25 29.44
CA MET A 163 -14.36 -28.42 29.42
C MET A 163 -14.07 -27.06 30.06
N ILE A 164 -14.31 -25.98 29.34
CA ILE A 164 -14.14 -24.60 29.84
C ILE A 164 -15.53 -23.97 30.03
N THR A 165 -15.75 -23.36 31.20
CA THR A 165 -16.98 -22.63 31.48
C THR A 165 -16.81 -21.17 31.07
N ILE A 166 -17.72 -20.68 30.23
CA ILE A 166 -17.67 -19.33 29.66
C ILE A 166 -18.89 -18.57 30.17
N HIS A 167 -18.64 -17.38 30.74
CA HIS A 167 -19.70 -16.47 31.18
C HIS A 167 -19.61 -15.15 30.41
N ALA A 168 -20.73 -14.65 29.92
CA ALA A 168 -20.81 -13.26 29.47
C ALA A 168 -20.65 -12.36 30.70
N LYS A 169 -19.68 -11.45 30.66
CA LYS A 169 -19.44 -10.50 31.75
C LYS A 169 -18.92 -9.20 31.18
N GLN A 170 -19.69 -8.12 31.36
CA GLN A 170 -19.25 -6.79 30.98
C GLN A 170 -18.16 -6.32 31.94
N LEU A 171 -16.99 -5.98 31.40
CA LEU A 171 -15.88 -5.43 32.18
C LEU A 171 -15.95 -3.89 32.23
N PRO A 172 -15.52 -3.28 33.35
CA PRO A 172 -15.34 -1.84 33.42
C PRO A 172 -14.21 -1.41 32.46
N LYS A 173 -14.34 -0.20 31.93
CA LYS A 173 -13.30 0.44 31.13
C LYS A 173 -12.08 0.76 32.02
N GLY A 174 -10.90 0.37 31.59
CA GLY A 174 -9.66 0.66 32.30
C GLY A 174 -9.21 2.10 32.04
N THR A 175 -8.81 2.81 33.08
CA THR A 175 -8.16 4.14 32.96
C THR A 175 -6.67 4.09 33.27
N PHE A 176 -6.23 3.10 34.03
CA PHE A 176 -4.84 2.93 34.41
C PHE A 176 -4.48 1.45 34.50
N VAL A 177 -3.29 1.07 34.04
CA VAL A 177 -2.69 -0.25 34.22
C VAL A 177 -1.27 -0.12 34.75
N LYS A 178 -0.95 -0.96 35.73
CA LYS A 178 0.39 -1.10 36.28
C LYS A 178 1.04 -2.36 35.69
N LEU A 179 2.13 -2.17 34.97
CA LEU A 179 2.91 -3.24 34.35
C LEU A 179 4.26 -3.36 35.05
N ARG A 180 4.73 -4.60 35.25
CA ARG A 180 6.08 -4.87 35.76
C ARG A 180 6.86 -5.70 34.75
N PRO A 181 8.02 -5.24 34.26
CA PRO A 181 8.81 -6.00 33.31
C PRO A 181 9.45 -7.19 34.02
N LEU A 182 9.33 -8.38 33.45
CA LEU A 182 9.97 -9.59 33.98
C LEU A 182 11.47 -9.64 33.68
N GLU A 183 11.94 -8.85 32.71
CA GLU A 183 13.33 -8.86 32.25
C GLU A 183 14.02 -7.50 32.47
N PRO A 184 15.32 -7.47 32.83
CA PRO A 184 16.10 -6.23 32.94
C PRO A 184 16.49 -5.64 31.58
N GLY A 185 16.62 -4.32 31.49
CA GLY A 185 17.07 -3.62 30.27
C GLY A 185 15.96 -3.05 29.40
N TYR A 186 14.76 -2.83 29.95
CA TYR A 186 13.68 -2.13 29.28
C TYR A 186 14.00 -0.64 29.13
N ASP A 187 13.77 -0.08 27.93
CA ASP A 187 13.99 1.34 27.63
C ASP A 187 12.65 2.08 27.59
N PRO A 188 12.31 2.98 28.55
CA PRO A 188 10.99 3.59 28.71
C PRO A 188 10.39 4.21 27.45
N ASP A 189 11.22 4.67 26.52
CA ASP A 189 10.77 5.39 25.32
C ASP A 189 10.47 4.46 24.11
N ASP A 190 11.13 3.29 24.02
CA ASP A 190 11.05 2.40 22.83
C ASP A 190 9.74 1.56 22.80
N TRP A 191 9.18 1.19 23.95
CA TRP A 191 8.07 0.22 24.02
C TRP A 191 6.68 0.83 24.08
N LYS A 192 6.53 2.14 24.38
CA LYS A 192 5.20 2.75 24.59
C LYS A 192 4.31 2.62 23.34
N ALA A 193 4.85 2.96 22.18
CA ALA A 193 4.14 2.85 20.90
C ALA A 193 3.86 1.40 20.51
N LEU A 194 4.83 0.49 20.72
CA LEU A 194 4.69 -0.94 20.44
C LEU A 194 3.61 -1.58 21.31
N LEU A 195 3.62 -1.28 22.62
CA LEU A 195 2.63 -1.75 23.57
C LEU A 195 1.23 -1.23 23.22
N GLU A 196 1.10 0.06 22.89
CA GLU A 196 -0.18 0.65 22.52
C GLU A 196 -0.75 -0.01 21.25
N GLN A 197 0.06 -0.13 20.21
CA GLN A 197 -0.34 -0.80 18.97
C GLN A 197 -0.73 -2.25 19.23
N HIS A 198 0.08 -2.98 20.01
CA HIS A 198 -0.16 -4.39 20.31
C HIS A 198 -1.45 -4.60 21.12
N LEU A 199 -1.72 -3.75 22.10
CA LEU A 199 -2.96 -3.79 22.87
C LEU A 199 -4.18 -3.49 21.99
N ARG A 200 -4.12 -2.46 21.13
CA ARG A 200 -5.23 -2.10 20.23
C ARG A 200 -5.56 -3.19 19.21
N GLN A 201 -4.55 -3.86 18.65
CA GLN A 201 -4.76 -4.86 17.59
C GLN A 201 -5.16 -6.23 18.15
N ASN A 202 -4.56 -6.65 19.27
CA ASN A 202 -4.62 -8.04 19.70
C ASN A 202 -5.45 -8.25 20.98
N TYR A 203 -5.63 -7.22 21.83
CA TYR A 203 -6.27 -7.37 23.14
C TYR A 203 -7.58 -6.58 23.27
N THR A 204 -8.60 -7.22 23.86
CA THR A 204 -9.86 -6.58 24.28
C THR A 204 -9.91 -6.36 25.78
N THR A 205 -9.29 -7.26 26.53
CA THR A 205 -9.32 -7.34 27.98
C THR A 205 -7.93 -7.59 28.53
N LEU A 206 -7.66 -7.05 29.72
CA LEU A 206 -6.46 -7.33 30.50
C LEU A 206 -6.87 -7.94 31.83
N THR A 207 -6.24 -9.05 32.22
CA THR A 207 -6.51 -9.76 33.47
C THR A 207 -5.37 -9.55 34.45
N ASN A 208 -5.68 -9.27 35.71
CA ASN A 208 -4.65 -9.02 36.73
C ASN A 208 -3.85 -10.31 37.01
N GLY A 209 -2.54 -10.18 37.24
CA GLY A 209 -1.62 -11.28 37.52
C GLY A 209 -1.21 -12.11 36.30
N GLN A 210 -1.66 -11.74 35.09
CA GLN A 210 -1.26 -12.41 33.85
C GLN A 210 -0.02 -11.76 33.23
N VAL A 211 0.75 -12.55 32.47
CA VAL A 211 1.95 -12.09 31.78
C VAL A 211 1.60 -11.69 30.35
N LEU A 212 1.57 -10.39 30.07
CA LEU A 212 1.45 -9.85 28.72
C LEU A 212 2.78 -10.01 27.97
N VAL A 213 2.75 -10.72 26.85
CA VAL A 213 3.90 -10.83 25.94
C VAL A 213 3.69 -9.86 24.78
N VAL A 214 4.62 -8.92 24.62
CA VAL A 214 4.61 -7.92 23.56
C VAL A 214 5.76 -8.22 22.60
N PRO A 215 5.48 -8.58 21.34
CA PRO A 215 6.53 -8.69 20.34
C PRO A 215 7.15 -7.31 20.11
N GLY A 216 8.46 -7.23 20.25
CA GLY A 216 9.29 -6.05 20.05
C GLY A 216 9.71 -5.84 18.60
N GLY A 217 10.59 -4.85 18.40
CA GLY A 217 11.25 -4.63 17.12
C GLY A 217 12.23 -5.74 16.75
N ARG A 218 12.85 -5.63 15.57
CA ARG A 218 14.02 -6.46 15.24
C ARG A 218 15.22 -5.91 16.02
N ALA A 219 15.82 -6.74 16.87
CA ALA A 219 17.09 -6.42 17.49
C ALA A 219 18.16 -6.10 16.43
N SER A 220 19.25 -5.45 16.84
CA SER A 220 20.42 -5.20 15.98
C SER A 220 20.95 -6.49 15.32
N ASN A 221 20.72 -7.66 15.96
CA ASN A 221 21.09 -8.98 15.47
C ASN A 221 20.05 -9.69 14.56
N GLY A 222 18.93 -9.04 14.22
CA GLY A 222 17.90 -9.59 13.33
C GLY A 222 16.88 -10.53 13.98
N LYS A 223 17.01 -10.89 15.28
CA LYS A 223 15.98 -11.67 16.00
C LYS A 223 14.82 -10.76 16.43
N LYS A 224 13.59 -11.30 16.44
CA LYS A 224 12.41 -10.61 17.00
C LYS A 224 12.58 -10.57 18.53
N GLU A 225 12.68 -9.39 19.12
CA GLU A 225 12.69 -9.26 20.58
C GLU A 225 11.28 -9.52 21.12
N GLU A 226 11.16 -10.10 22.31
CA GLU A 226 9.88 -10.26 23.00
C GLU A 226 9.98 -9.65 24.39
N PHE A 227 9.07 -8.74 24.72
CA PHE A 227 9.00 -8.13 26.04
C PHE A 227 7.91 -8.81 26.85
N ARG A 228 8.23 -9.21 28.08
CA ARG A 228 7.29 -9.88 28.99
C ARG A 228 6.97 -8.96 30.17
N PHE A 229 5.70 -8.58 30.29
CA PHE A 229 5.20 -7.71 31.34
C PHE A 229 4.18 -8.44 32.21
N LEU A 230 4.39 -8.45 33.52
CA LEU A 230 3.39 -8.87 34.49
C LEU A 230 2.39 -7.73 34.71
N ILE A 231 1.09 -8.01 34.59
CA ILE A 231 0.04 -7.07 34.93
C ILE A 231 -0.20 -7.14 36.44
N ASP A 232 0.00 -6.03 37.15
CA ASP A 232 0.02 -5.99 38.62
C ASP A 232 -1.17 -5.24 39.23
N GLY A 233 -1.85 -4.37 38.47
CA GLY A 233 -3.04 -3.69 38.96
C GLY A 233 -3.71 -2.77 37.95
N PHE A 234 -4.93 -2.35 38.27
CA PHE A 234 -5.77 -1.49 37.44
C PHE A 234 -6.46 -0.38 38.24
N LYS A 235 -6.93 0.65 37.53
CA LYS A 235 -8.03 1.53 38.00
C LYS A 235 -9.25 1.37 37.09
N PRO A 236 -10.48 1.21 37.64
CA PRO A 236 -10.87 1.31 39.06
C PRO A 236 -10.29 0.21 39.96
N GLU A 237 -9.91 0.57 41.19
CA GLU A 237 -9.29 -0.34 42.16
C GLU A 237 -10.28 -1.44 42.58
N GLY A 238 -9.80 -2.70 42.61
CA GLY A 238 -10.62 -3.87 42.96
C GLY A 238 -11.23 -4.64 41.79
N ALA A 239 -10.96 -4.25 40.54
CA ALA A 239 -11.34 -5.02 39.36
C ALA A 239 -10.33 -6.14 39.05
N ASP A 240 -10.80 -7.39 38.86
CA ASP A 240 -9.94 -8.51 38.44
C ASP A 240 -9.45 -8.39 36.98
N ALA A 241 -10.20 -7.64 36.16
CA ALA A 241 -9.91 -7.39 34.76
C ALA A 241 -10.58 -6.10 34.26
N VAL A 242 -10.01 -5.51 33.21
CA VAL A 242 -10.51 -4.28 32.58
C VAL A 242 -10.62 -4.44 31.07
N CYS A 243 -11.53 -3.67 30.47
CA CYS A 243 -11.66 -3.52 29.02
C CYS A 243 -10.75 -2.39 28.52
N VAL A 244 -10.01 -2.66 27.44
CA VAL A 244 -9.03 -1.71 26.84
C VAL A 244 -9.46 -1.15 25.47
N VAL A 245 -10.67 -1.48 25.01
CA VAL A 245 -11.24 -0.96 23.75
C VAL A 245 -11.91 0.39 23.99
N ASP A 246 -11.65 1.36 23.11
CA ASP A 246 -12.17 2.74 23.18
C ASP A 246 -11.92 3.40 24.55
N THR A 247 -10.70 3.26 25.04
CA THR A 247 -10.23 3.81 26.32
C THR A 247 -8.85 4.42 26.19
N ASP A 248 -8.65 5.57 26.82
CA ASP A 248 -7.33 6.17 27.04
C ASP A 248 -6.72 5.56 28.31
N LEU A 249 -5.97 4.46 28.14
CA LEU A 249 -5.37 3.73 29.24
C LEU A 249 -3.99 4.32 29.58
N GLU A 250 -3.83 4.86 30.79
CA GLU A 250 -2.53 5.26 31.31
C GLU A 250 -1.72 4.02 31.73
N VAL A 251 -0.49 3.90 31.22
CA VAL A 251 0.41 2.78 31.55
C VAL A 251 1.53 3.29 32.45
N ASP A 252 1.68 2.68 33.62
CA ASP A 252 2.80 2.90 34.52
C ASP A 252 3.64 1.64 34.66
N ILE A 253 4.97 1.78 34.60
CA ILE A 253 5.90 0.67 34.67
C ILE A 253 6.77 0.78 35.91
N GLU A 254 6.63 -0.21 36.79
CA GLU A 254 7.46 -0.33 37.97
C GLU A 254 8.42 -1.52 37.85
N ALA A 255 9.67 -1.32 38.25
CA ALA A 255 10.64 -2.40 38.31
C ALA A 255 10.19 -3.48 39.32
N LEU A 256 10.38 -4.75 38.98
CA LEU A 256 10.03 -5.85 39.88
C LEU A 256 10.97 -5.90 41.11
N ASN A 257 12.26 -5.55 40.95
CA ASN A 257 13.29 -5.56 42.01
C ASN A 257 14.30 -4.40 41.88
N GLU A 258 14.92 -3.99 43.00
CA GLU A 258 15.94 -2.92 43.06
C GLU A 258 17.24 -3.29 42.29
N ASP A 259 17.63 -4.56 42.29
CA ASP A 259 18.77 -5.04 41.50
C ASP A 259 18.48 -5.04 39.99
N GLN A 260 17.23 -5.30 39.59
CA GLN A 260 16.78 -5.21 38.20
C GLN A 260 16.79 -3.76 37.71
N ALA A 261 16.42 -2.79 38.57
CA ALA A 261 16.50 -1.37 38.26
C ALA A 261 17.97 -0.92 38.09
N ARG A 262 18.88 -1.39 38.95
CA ARG A 262 20.33 -1.09 38.84
C ARG A 262 20.95 -1.71 37.59
N GLU A 263 20.59 -2.95 37.25
CA GLU A 263 21.05 -3.61 36.03
C GLU A 263 20.48 -2.92 34.77
N THR A 264 19.22 -2.51 34.82
CA THR A 264 18.57 -1.74 33.75
C THR A 264 19.26 -0.39 33.54
N MET A 265 19.56 0.36 34.60
CA MET A 265 20.33 1.61 34.48
C MET A 265 21.75 1.40 33.95
N LYS A 266 22.42 0.30 34.34
CA LYS A 266 23.72 -0.06 33.75
C LYS A 266 23.62 -0.43 32.27
N ARG A 267 22.57 -1.16 31.87
CA ARG A 267 22.32 -1.53 30.46
C ARG A 267 21.94 -0.31 29.63
N ILE A 268 21.12 0.59 30.14
CA ILE A 268 20.78 1.87 29.47
C ILE A 268 22.04 2.72 29.32
N ALA A 269 22.88 2.83 30.36
CA ALA A 269 24.15 3.56 30.26
C ALA A 269 25.11 2.92 29.23
N ALA A 270 25.21 1.59 29.19
CA ALA A 270 26.01 0.88 28.20
C ALA A 270 25.43 0.96 26.78
N LYS A 271 24.10 1.02 26.62
CA LYS A 271 23.41 1.25 25.35
C LYS A 271 23.64 2.69 24.87
N MET A 272 23.60 3.67 25.78
CA MET A 272 23.92 5.08 25.51
C MET A 272 25.36 5.28 25.05
N THR A 273 26.34 4.61 25.65
CA THR A 273 27.74 4.71 25.19
C THR A 273 27.96 4.04 23.84
N LYS A 274 27.17 3.04 23.48
CA LYS A 274 27.23 2.30 22.20
C LYS A 274 26.20 2.75 21.15
N MET A 275 25.55 3.90 21.35
CA MET A 275 24.57 4.40 20.37
C MET A 275 25.20 4.61 18.99
N PRO A 276 24.43 4.43 17.90
CA PRO A 276 24.91 4.68 16.54
C PRO A 276 25.50 6.09 16.39
N GLY A 277 26.74 6.19 15.93
CA GLY A 277 27.50 7.45 15.79
C GLY A 277 28.30 7.86 17.03
N SER A 278 28.31 7.08 18.10
CA SER A 278 29.24 7.26 19.23
C SER A 278 30.64 6.72 18.91
N LYS A 279 31.65 7.09 19.71
CA LYS A 279 33.04 6.61 19.52
C LYS A 279 33.20 5.10 19.72
N GLU A 280 32.35 4.49 20.55
CA GLU A 280 32.41 3.06 20.89
C GLU A 280 31.26 2.24 20.26
N GLY A 281 30.34 2.89 19.53
CA GLY A 281 29.19 2.29 18.87
C GLY A 281 29.38 2.11 17.37
N SER A 282 28.44 1.45 16.70
CA SER A 282 28.45 1.39 15.22
C SER A 282 28.19 2.76 14.59
N SER A 283 28.60 2.97 13.35
CA SER A 283 28.27 4.19 12.61
C SER A 283 26.76 4.31 12.38
N ALA A 284 26.25 5.55 12.34
CA ALA A 284 24.83 5.80 12.08
C ALA A 284 24.40 5.48 10.63
N GLY A 285 25.36 5.32 9.72
CA GLY A 285 25.10 5.16 8.29
C GLY A 285 24.72 6.49 7.61
N GLY A 286 24.05 6.41 6.46
CA GLY A 286 23.54 7.60 5.76
C GLY A 286 23.56 7.52 4.23
N GLU A 287 23.40 8.67 3.58
CA GLU A 287 23.50 8.76 2.13
C GLU A 287 24.95 8.68 1.66
N MET A 288 25.18 7.95 0.57
CA MET A 288 26.50 7.83 -0.06
C MET A 288 26.48 8.35 -1.49
N ASP A 289 27.65 8.74 -1.98
CA ASP A 289 27.87 9.21 -3.36
C ASP A 289 28.86 8.31 -4.11
N LEU A 290 28.96 8.50 -5.44
CA LEU A 290 29.85 7.71 -6.31
C LEU A 290 31.32 8.18 -6.27
N PHE A 291 31.61 9.28 -5.57
CA PHE A 291 32.90 9.98 -5.68
C PHE A 291 33.73 9.87 -4.39
N LYS A 292 33.08 9.74 -3.24
CA LYS A 292 33.71 9.70 -1.92
C LYS A 292 33.52 8.33 -1.31
N ALA A 293 34.62 7.78 -0.82
CA ALA A 293 34.55 6.63 0.06
C ALA A 293 33.98 7.06 1.42
N GLN A 294 33.18 6.19 2.02
CA GLN A 294 32.60 6.35 3.35
C GLN A 294 33.40 5.50 4.32
N GLU A 295 34.01 6.15 5.30
CA GLU A 295 34.65 5.48 6.43
C GLU A 295 33.60 5.23 7.51
N GLY A 296 33.62 4.04 8.10
CA GLY A 296 32.65 3.64 9.11
C GLY A 296 33.22 2.62 10.07
N GLN A 297 32.49 2.37 11.14
CA GLN A 297 32.82 1.38 12.15
C GLN A 297 31.58 0.58 12.52
N ILE A 298 31.75 -0.70 12.86
CA ILE A 298 30.63 -1.61 13.13
C ILE A 298 30.97 -2.59 14.25
N LEU A 299 30.01 -2.79 15.16
CA LEU A 299 30.10 -3.80 16.20
C LEU A 299 29.64 -5.17 15.67
N PRO A 300 30.26 -6.27 16.12
CA PRO A 300 29.81 -7.63 15.81
C PRO A 300 28.32 -7.82 16.11
N GLY A 301 27.59 -8.35 15.15
CA GLY A 301 26.16 -8.62 15.21
C GLY A 301 25.27 -7.46 14.77
N GLU A 302 25.82 -6.28 14.50
CA GLU A 302 25.06 -5.09 14.09
C GLU A 302 25.10 -4.83 12.58
N TYR A 303 24.28 -3.88 12.12
CA TYR A 303 24.20 -3.41 10.74
C TYR A 303 24.44 -1.90 10.67
N VAL A 304 25.17 -1.46 9.65
CA VAL A 304 25.26 -0.04 9.27
C VAL A 304 24.61 0.14 7.90
N ASP A 305 23.53 0.91 7.84
CA ASP A 305 22.70 1.10 6.64
C ASP A 305 23.12 2.36 5.88
N TYR A 306 23.37 2.21 4.58
CA TYR A 306 23.62 3.30 3.64
C TYR A 306 22.61 3.29 2.50
N GLN A 307 22.42 4.45 1.87
CA GLN A 307 21.57 4.59 0.69
C GLN A 307 22.32 5.31 -0.42
N LEU A 308 22.34 4.71 -1.62
CA LEU A 308 22.81 5.35 -2.84
C LEU A 308 21.56 5.86 -3.61
N PRO A 309 21.27 7.17 -3.59
CA PRO A 309 20.02 7.70 -4.11
C PRO A 309 19.94 7.73 -5.63
N SER A 310 21.08 7.80 -6.34
CA SER A 310 21.10 7.80 -7.80
C SER A 310 22.44 7.35 -8.36
N TRP A 311 22.40 6.71 -9.54
CA TRP A 311 23.58 6.32 -10.32
C TRP A 311 23.24 6.30 -11.81
N ASN A 312 24.25 6.18 -12.67
CA ASN A 312 24.02 6.03 -14.10
C ASN A 312 23.60 4.58 -14.43
N ARG A 313 22.31 4.37 -14.73
CA ARG A 313 21.74 3.04 -15.04
C ARG A 313 22.25 2.42 -16.36
N THR A 314 22.93 3.19 -17.21
CA THR A 314 23.52 2.66 -18.46
C THR A 314 24.91 2.06 -18.27
N GLN A 315 25.52 2.26 -17.10
CA GLN A 315 26.87 1.82 -16.78
C GLN A 315 26.82 0.81 -15.64
N SER A 316 27.78 -0.13 -15.63
CA SER A 316 27.98 -1.04 -14.49
C SER A 316 28.30 -0.24 -13.23
N LEU A 317 27.79 -0.66 -12.08
CA LEU A 317 28.07 -0.09 -10.77
C LEU A 317 28.82 -1.11 -9.93
N GLU A 318 29.96 -0.72 -9.36
CA GLU A 318 30.73 -1.55 -8.44
C GLU A 318 30.66 -0.95 -7.03
N ILE A 319 30.30 -1.77 -6.05
CA ILE A 319 30.32 -1.42 -4.64
C ILE A 319 31.39 -2.28 -3.96
N GLU A 320 32.39 -1.59 -3.41
CA GLU A 320 33.57 -2.17 -2.78
C GLU A 320 33.55 -1.85 -1.28
N LEU A 321 33.64 -2.88 -0.45
CA LEU A 321 33.80 -2.80 0.99
C LEU A 321 35.17 -3.37 1.36
N GLN A 322 35.95 -2.58 2.09
CA GLN A 322 37.28 -2.95 2.57
C GLN A 322 37.30 -2.85 4.10
N ALA A 323 37.47 -3.97 4.78
CA ALA A 323 37.70 -3.98 6.22
C ALA A 323 39.15 -3.57 6.54
N GLU A 324 39.32 -2.75 7.58
CA GLU A 324 40.65 -2.46 8.13
C GLU A 324 41.20 -3.69 8.88
N ASP A 325 42.53 -3.76 9.03
CA ASP A 325 43.25 -4.86 9.70
C ASP A 325 43.03 -6.28 9.14
N GLY A 326 42.46 -6.41 7.93
CA GLY A 326 42.26 -7.70 7.28
C GLY A 326 41.17 -8.55 7.94
N VAL A 327 40.24 -7.92 8.66
CA VAL A 327 39.13 -8.59 9.35
C VAL A 327 38.15 -9.17 8.32
N GLU A 328 37.95 -10.50 8.37
CA GLU A 328 37.22 -11.27 7.33
C GLU A 328 35.70 -11.40 7.59
N ASP A 329 35.21 -10.93 8.74
CA ASP A 329 33.85 -11.20 9.22
C ASP A 329 32.86 -10.03 9.03
N VAL A 330 33.24 -9.04 8.22
CA VAL A 330 32.35 -7.96 7.77
C VAL A 330 31.77 -8.33 6.41
N ASN A 331 30.47 -8.14 6.20
CA ASN A 331 29.71 -8.57 5.03
C ASN A 331 29.04 -7.38 4.33
N LEU A 332 28.89 -7.48 3.02
CA LEU A 332 28.23 -6.48 2.19
C LEU A 332 26.89 -7.04 1.69
N LEU A 333 25.80 -6.35 1.96
CA LEU A 333 24.44 -6.71 1.56
C LEU A 333 23.81 -5.55 0.78
N ILE A 334 23.09 -5.84 -0.30
CA ILE A 334 22.48 -4.83 -1.17
C ILE A 334 21.05 -5.26 -1.53
N SER A 335 20.12 -4.32 -1.44
CA SER A 335 18.75 -4.47 -1.96
C SER A 335 18.32 -3.21 -2.72
N PRO A 336 17.68 -3.34 -3.88
CA PRO A 336 17.08 -2.21 -4.57
C PRO A 336 15.91 -1.65 -3.76
N PHE A 337 15.84 -0.33 -3.65
CA PHE A 337 14.70 0.38 -3.09
C PHE A 337 13.74 0.71 -4.23
N SER A 338 12.55 0.12 -4.22
CA SER A 338 11.54 0.27 -5.27
C SER A 338 10.13 0.17 -4.66
N PRO A 339 9.07 0.54 -5.39
CA PRO A 339 7.70 0.30 -4.92
C PRO A 339 7.44 -1.17 -4.55
N THR A 340 8.08 -2.12 -5.23
CA THR A 340 7.98 -3.55 -4.93
C THR A 340 8.94 -4.05 -3.86
N GLN A 341 9.87 -3.25 -3.35
CA GLN A 341 10.87 -3.67 -2.35
C GLN A 341 11.24 -2.47 -1.46
N GLN A 342 10.61 -2.40 -0.30
CA GLN A 342 10.80 -1.29 0.66
C GLN A 342 11.73 -1.66 1.84
N SER A 343 11.96 -2.94 2.09
CA SER A 343 12.78 -3.38 3.23
C SER A 343 14.27 -3.18 3.00
N LYS A 344 14.97 -2.76 4.06
CA LYS A 344 16.43 -2.69 4.10
C LYS A 344 17.05 -4.10 4.06
N PRO A 345 18.24 -4.27 3.46
CA PRO A 345 18.90 -5.56 3.38
C PRO A 345 19.31 -6.06 4.78
N ARG A 346 18.97 -7.30 5.09
CA ARG A 346 19.37 -8.03 6.32
C ARG A 346 19.89 -9.40 5.93
N ILE A 347 20.60 -10.09 6.82
CA ILE A 347 21.22 -11.38 6.48
C ILE A 347 20.18 -12.42 5.98
N ASP A 348 18.95 -12.33 6.48
CA ASP A 348 17.81 -13.16 6.09
C ASP A 348 16.95 -12.58 4.97
N GLY A 349 17.34 -11.45 4.36
CA GLY A 349 16.55 -10.77 3.33
C GLY A 349 17.36 -9.71 2.60
N TYR A 350 18.05 -10.11 1.53
CA TYR A 350 18.83 -9.28 0.63
C TYR A 350 18.68 -9.75 -0.82
N VAL A 351 19.01 -8.91 -1.79
CA VAL A 351 19.01 -9.29 -3.22
C VAL A 351 20.41 -9.68 -3.70
N PHE A 352 21.42 -8.88 -3.35
CA PHE A 352 22.82 -9.18 -3.63
C PHE A 352 23.62 -9.18 -2.34
N ALA A 353 24.58 -10.09 -2.19
CA ALA A 353 25.46 -10.13 -1.03
C ALA A 353 26.84 -10.69 -1.37
N GLU A 354 27.83 -10.28 -0.60
CA GLU A 354 29.17 -10.88 -0.55
C GLU A 354 29.42 -11.39 0.88
N LEU A 355 29.26 -12.71 1.03
CA LEU A 355 29.26 -13.40 2.33
C LEU A 355 30.55 -14.19 2.58
N GLU A 356 31.47 -14.26 1.62
CA GLU A 356 32.72 -14.97 1.79
C GLU A 356 33.63 -14.26 2.83
N GLY A 357 34.50 -15.04 3.48
CA GLY A 357 35.45 -14.55 4.48
C GLY A 357 36.67 -13.85 3.86
N ARG A 358 36.46 -12.92 2.92
CA ARG A 358 37.54 -12.11 2.33
C ARG A 358 37.49 -10.69 2.90
N PRO A 359 38.65 -10.06 3.16
CA PRO A 359 38.70 -8.71 3.75
C PRO A 359 38.21 -7.62 2.79
N THR A 360 38.34 -7.85 1.48
CA THR A 360 37.80 -6.98 0.43
C THR A 360 36.63 -7.66 -0.24
N LYS A 361 35.48 -6.99 -0.25
CA LYS A 361 34.22 -7.47 -0.80
C LYS A 361 33.80 -6.58 -1.94
N ARG A 362 33.41 -7.16 -3.07
CA ARG A 362 33.05 -6.40 -4.27
C ARG A 362 31.81 -6.98 -4.90
N ILE A 363 30.78 -6.15 -5.09
CA ILE A 363 29.59 -6.52 -5.83
C ILE A 363 29.51 -5.62 -7.05
N ARG A 364 29.51 -6.23 -8.25
CA ARG A 364 29.35 -5.53 -9.52
C ARG A 364 27.96 -5.77 -10.07
N LEU A 365 27.21 -4.70 -10.20
CA LEU A 365 25.84 -4.65 -10.71
C LEU A 365 25.88 -4.20 -12.16
N GLU A 366 25.32 -5.01 -13.05
CA GLU A 366 25.28 -4.73 -14.49
C GLU A 366 23.92 -4.09 -14.87
N PRO A 367 23.88 -3.24 -15.92
CA PRO A 367 22.62 -2.67 -16.42
C PRO A 367 21.57 -3.71 -16.82
N SER A 368 21.98 -4.96 -17.07
CA SER A 368 21.10 -6.07 -17.44
C SER A 368 20.43 -6.77 -16.26
N ASN A 369 20.75 -6.41 -15.02
CA ASN A 369 20.11 -6.97 -13.84
C ASN A 369 18.64 -6.53 -13.77
N VAL A 370 17.72 -7.49 -13.90
CA VAL A 370 16.27 -7.26 -13.90
C VAL A 370 15.83 -6.65 -12.56
N GLU A 371 16.50 -7.00 -11.48
CA GLU A 371 16.22 -6.50 -10.13
C GLU A 371 16.43 -4.98 -9.98
N LEU A 372 17.10 -4.33 -10.93
CA LEU A 372 17.41 -2.90 -10.92
C LEU A 372 16.47 -2.04 -11.80
N GLU A 373 15.57 -2.65 -12.56
CA GLU A 373 14.74 -1.94 -13.55
C GLU A 373 13.87 -0.86 -12.89
N THR A 374 13.21 -1.20 -11.77
CA THR A 374 12.31 -0.32 -11.01
C THR A 374 12.99 0.34 -9.80
N ALA A 375 14.31 0.18 -9.63
CA ALA A 375 15.03 0.62 -8.43
C ALA A 375 15.25 2.14 -8.41
N GLU A 376 14.56 2.85 -7.53
CA GLU A 376 14.70 4.30 -7.33
C GLU A 376 16.02 4.65 -6.63
N ALA A 377 16.44 3.82 -5.68
CA ALA A 377 17.71 3.92 -4.95
C ALA A 377 18.27 2.52 -4.65
N LEU A 378 19.49 2.44 -4.12
CA LEU A 378 20.05 1.19 -3.59
C LEU A 378 20.25 1.32 -2.08
N ASN A 379 19.68 0.38 -1.33
CA ASN A 379 19.97 0.21 0.09
C ASN A 379 21.14 -0.75 0.23
N ILE A 380 22.17 -0.32 0.96
CA ILE A 380 23.42 -1.06 1.15
C ILE A 380 23.62 -1.21 2.64
N ALA A 381 23.72 -2.43 3.16
CA ALA A 381 24.03 -2.68 4.56
C ALA A 381 25.41 -3.35 4.69
N VAL A 382 26.19 -2.82 5.62
CA VAL A 382 27.40 -3.48 6.12
C VAL A 382 27.01 -4.25 7.37
N TYR A 383 27.37 -5.53 7.44
CA TYR A 383 27.00 -6.42 8.54
C TYR A 383 28.24 -7.12 9.12
N ALA A 384 28.50 -6.99 10.41
CA ALA A 384 29.57 -7.72 11.07
C ALA A 384 29.03 -9.02 11.69
N PHE A 385 29.59 -10.17 11.32
CA PHE A 385 29.20 -11.46 11.88
C PHE A 385 29.61 -11.54 13.37
N ALA A 386 28.77 -12.21 14.16
CA ALA A 386 29.02 -12.52 15.56
C ALA A 386 28.80 -14.02 15.81
N ALA A 387 29.77 -14.68 16.45
CA ALA A 387 29.67 -16.07 16.85
C ALA A 387 28.61 -16.25 17.96
N GLU A 388 27.81 -17.31 17.88
CA GLU A 388 26.66 -17.58 18.77
C GLU A 388 27.01 -17.93 20.24
N ASP A 389 28.25 -17.72 20.70
CA ASP A 389 28.57 -17.79 22.14
C ASP A 389 27.83 -16.70 22.97
N ALA A 390 27.06 -15.83 22.31
CA ALA A 390 26.02 -15.02 22.94
C ALA A 390 24.71 -15.81 23.03
N GLN A 391 24.45 -16.39 24.20
CA GLN A 391 23.19 -17.06 24.55
C GLN A 391 21.94 -16.21 24.23
N PRO A 392 20.77 -16.85 23.97
CA PRO A 392 19.51 -16.18 23.61
C PRO A 392 18.94 -15.25 24.68
N ASN A 393 19.45 -15.34 25.92
CA ASN A 393 19.23 -14.35 26.95
C ASN A 393 20.49 -13.49 26.99
N GLY A 394 20.37 -12.16 26.88
CA GLY A 394 21.48 -11.19 26.85
C GLY A 394 22.43 -11.18 28.07
N HIS A 395 22.58 -12.29 28.78
CA HIS A 395 23.73 -12.62 29.60
C HIS A 395 24.94 -12.87 28.70
N THR A 396 25.71 -11.82 28.46
CA THR A 396 27.11 -11.98 28.07
C THR A 396 27.85 -12.57 29.27
N ALA A 397 28.01 -13.89 29.28
CA ALA A 397 28.98 -14.53 30.14
C ALA A 397 30.38 -14.05 29.67
N ASN A 398 31.03 -13.27 30.52
CA ASN A 398 32.36 -12.67 30.34
C ASN A 398 32.45 -11.59 29.26
N GLY A 399 32.40 -10.33 29.73
CA GLY A 399 33.25 -9.19 29.37
C GLY A 399 34.20 -9.23 28.16
N THR A 400 33.82 -9.74 27.00
CA THR A 400 34.50 -9.44 25.75
C THR A 400 34.04 -8.07 25.30
N THR A 401 34.90 -7.07 25.52
CA THR A 401 34.82 -5.77 24.85
C THR A 401 34.85 -6.02 23.35
N HIS A 402 33.68 -6.02 22.71
CA HIS A 402 33.62 -6.06 21.25
C HIS A 402 34.12 -4.71 20.73
N GLU A 403 35.36 -4.69 20.27
CA GLU A 403 35.95 -3.52 19.63
C GLU A 403 35.26 -3.26 18.29
N PRO A 404 34.98 -2.00 17.93
CA PRO A 404 34.36 -1.66 16.66
C PRO A 404 35.34 -1.94 15.51
N LYS A 405 34.86 -2.64 14.49
CA LYS A 405 35.61 -2.96 13.29
C LYS A 405 35.48 -1.83 12.30
N HIS A 406 36.60 -1.27 11.85
CA HIS A 406 36.60 -0.17 10.90
C HIS A 406 36.55 -0.70 9.47
N PHE A 407 35.88 0.04 8.61
CA PHE A 407 35.75 -0.29 7.20
C PHE A 407 35.68 0.96 6.33
N THR A 408 36.04 0.80 5.07
CA THR A 408 35.83 1.78 4.01
C THR A 408 34.88 1.20 2.97
N LEU A 409 33.80 1.92 2.67
CA LEU A 409 32.78 1.55 1.68
C LEU A 409 32.78 2.54 0.53
N ARG A 410 32.80 2.05 -0.71
CA ARG A 410 32.88 2.89 -1.91
C ARG A 410 31.98 2.36 -3.03
N ALA A 411 31.20 3.24 -3.63
CA ALA A 411 30.49 2.98 -4.89
C ALA A 411 31.21 3.69 -6.05
N ARG A 412 31.35 3.04 -7.21
CA ARG A 412 31.94 3.65 -8.43
C ARG A 412 31.44 2.98 -9.70
N HIS A 413 31.57 3.68 -10.82
CA HIS A 413 31.47 3.05 -12.14
C HIS A 413 32.87 2.54 -12.56
N PRO A 414 33.11 1.22 -12.65
CA PRO A 414 34.39 0.69 -13.09
C PRO A 414 34.63 0.99 -14.58
N ASP A 415 35.89 1.05 -14.98
CA ASP A 415 36.23 1.20 -16.40
C ASP A 415 35.84 -0.11 -17.13
N PRO A 416 35.19 -0.07 -18.31
CA PRO A 416 34.84 -1.28 -19.06
C PRO A 416 36.02 -2.21 -19.40
N LYS A 417 37.27 -1.73 -19.28
CA LYS A 417 38.49 -2.55 -19.45
C LYS A 417 38.99 -3.20 -18.15
N GLU A 418 38.45 -2.83 -17.00
CA GLU A 418 38.79 -3.48 -15.73
C GLU A 418 38.17 -4.89 -15.67
N PRO A 419 39.00 -5.94 -15.52
CA PRO A 419 38.53 -7.32 -15.48
C PRO A 419 37.67 -7.57 -14.24
N THR A 420 36.61 -8.35 -14.40
CA THR A 420 35.83 -8.91 -13.29
C THR A 420 36.71 -9.89 -12.50
N LEU A 421 37.05 -9.54 -11.25
CA LEU A 421 38.02 -10.25 -10.41
C LEU A 421 37.51 -11.59 -9.82
N ASN A 422 36.68 -12.32 -10.57
CA ASN A 422 36.46 -13.75 -10.32
C ASN A 422 37.37 -14.64 -11.18
N THR A 423 38.27 -14.05 -11.97
CA THR A 423 39.36 -14.77 -12.62
C THR A 423 40.65 -14.40 -11.91
N PRO A 424 41.38 -15.34 -11.26
CA PRO A 424 42.73 -15.05 -10.80
C PRO A 424 43.55 -14.65 -12.03
N GLN A 425 43.90 -13.37 -12.14
CA GLN A 425 44.90 -12.91 -13.09
C GLN A 425 46.27 -13.44 -12.63
N SER A 426 46.55 -14.71 -12.89
CA SER A 426 47.91 -15.06 -13.24
C SER A 426 48.08 -14.65 -14.71
N SER A 427 48.56 -13.44 -14.95
CA SER A 427 49.18 -13.17 -16.24
C SER A 427 50.30 -14.21 -16.41
N ASP A 428 50.14 -15.12 -17.38
CA ASP A 428 51.18 -16.10 -17.75
C ASP A 428 52.39 -15.43 -18.46
N THR A 429 52.36 -14.11 -18.59
CA THR A 429 53.45 -13.31 -19.10
C THR A 429 54.45 -12.99 -17.98
N PRO A 430 55.71 -13.42 -18.09
CA PRO A 430 56.73 -13.08 -17.12
C PRO A 430 56.96 -11.56 -17.05
N PRO A 431 57.16 -10.97 -15.85
CA PRO A 431 57.47 -9.55 -15.68
C PRO A 431 58.74 -9.10 -16.42
N ASN A 432 59.73 -9.99 -16.56
CA ASN A 432 60.95 -9.75 -17.33
C ASN A 432 61.28 -10.94 -18.26
N GLU A 433 61.98 -10.66 -19.36
CA GLU A 433 62.48 -11.70 -20.27
C GLU A 433 63.45 -12.64 -19.52
N GLY A 434 63.09 -13.93 -19.42
CA GLY A 434 63.89 -14.96 -18.75
C GLY A 434 63.46 -15.31 -17.32
N ASP A 435 62.37 -14.73 -16.81
CA ASP A 435 61.73 -15.15 -15.55
C ASP A 435 60.89 -16.42 -15.76
N VAL A 436 61.00 -17.36 -14.83
CA VAL A 436 60.27 -18.63 -14.81
C VAL A 436 59.42 -18.68 -13.53
N ARG A 437 58.18 -19.14 -13.65
CA ARG A 437 57.26 -19.28 -12.52
C ARG A 437 57.64 -20.50 -11.67
N CYS A 438 57.91 -20.29 -10.38
CA CYS A 438 58.20 -21.39 -9.46
C CYS A 438 56.95 -22.27 -9.26
N LYS A 439 57.08 -23.59 -9.35
CA LYS A 439 55.96 -24.54 -9.20
C LYS A 439 55.35 -24.60 -7.79
N ASN A 440 56.09 -24.16 -6.77
CA ASN A 440 55.66 -24.24 -5.37
C ASN A 440 55.04 -22.92 -4.86
N CYS A 441 55.73 -21.78 -4.96
CA CYS A 441 55.18 -20.49 -4.53
C CYS A 441 54.47 -19.70 -5.63
N THR A 442 54.50 -20.17 -6.88
CA THR A 442 53.92 -19.51 -8.06
C THR A 442 54.45 -18.10 -8.37
N GLN A 443 55.53 -17.66 -7.69
CA GLN A 443 56.21 -16.39 -7.96
C GLN A 443 57.10 -16.50 -9.20
N TRP A 444 57.22 -15.38 -9.93
CA TRP A 444 58.15 -15.24 -11.04
C TRP A 444 59.57 -15.04 -10.50
N VAL A 445 60.49 -15.89 -10.94
CA VAL A 445 61.89 -15.89 -10.49
C VAL A 445 62.81 -15.96 -11.70
N PRO A 446 63.93 -15.21 -11.75
CA PRO A 446 64.88 -15.34 -12.85
C PRO A 446 65.35 -16.78 -13.01
N GLY A 447 65.32 -17.32 -14.23
CA GLY A 447 65.64 -18.72 -14.50
C GLY A 447 67.02 -19.15 -13.98
N ARG A 448 67.99 -18.22 -13.97
CA ARG A 448 69.34 -18.42 -13.41
C ARG A 448 69.37 -18.70 -11.89
N THR A 449 68.37 -18.24 -11.14
CA THR A 449 68.27 -18.39 -9.68
C THR A 449 67.16 -19.33 -9.24
N LEU A 450 66.43 -19.93 -10.19
CA LEU A 450 65.30 -20.82 -9.91
C LEU A 450 65.69 -21.98 -8.98
N MET A 451 66.84 -22.61 -9.22
CA MET A 451 67.36 -23.71 -8.39
C MET A 451 67.60 -23.31 -6.93
N LEU A 452 68.09 -22.10 -6.68
CA LEU A 452 68.31 -21.61 -5.31
C LEU A 452 66.99 -21.24 -4.63
N HIS A 453 66.10 -20.61 -5.39
CA HIS A 453 64.76 -20.23 -4.92
C HIS A 453 63.91 -21.46 -4.62
N GLU A 454 63.87 -22.48 -5.49
CA GLU A 454 63.10 -23.71 -5.28
C GLU A 454 63.52 -24.42 -3.99
N ASN A 455 64.82 -24.51 -3.72
CA ASN A 455 65.34 -25.12 -2.50
C ASN A 455 64.95 -24.34 -1.23
N PHE A 456 64.96 -23.01 -1.27
CA PHE A 456 64.50 -22.17 -0.15
C PHE A 456 62.98 -22.23 0.02
N CYS A 457 62.25 -22.15 -1.09
CA CYS A 457 60.80 -22.17 -1.15
C CYS A 457 60.24 -23.50 -0.66
N LEU A 458 60.78 -24.65 -1.09
CA LEU A 458 60.33 -25.97 -0.62
C LEU A 458 60.61 -26.19 0.87
N ARG A 459 61.60 -25.49 1.44
CA ARG A 459 61.89 -25.57 2.88
C ARG A 459 60.91 -24.75 3.70
N ASN A 460 60.60 -23.53 3.27
CA ASN A 460 59.86 -22.55 4.07
C ASN A 460 58.38 -22.40 3.70
N ASN A 461 58.03 -22.64 2.43
CA ASN A 461 56.69 -22.44 1.91
C ASN A 461 56.01 -23.77 1.57
N LEU A 462 54.70 -23.79 1.66
CA LEU A 462 53.83 -24.90 1.39
C LEU A 462 52.64 -24.42 0.56
N LEU A 463 52.48 -24.98 -0.63
CA LEU A 463 51.24 -24.85 -1.40
C LEU A 463 50.15 -25.68 -0.71
N CYS A 464 48.93 -25.15 -0.59
CA CYS A 464 47.84 -25.85 0.07
C CYS A 464 47.59 -27.23 -0.58
N PRO A 465 47.62 -28.33 0.21
CA PRO A 465 47.51 -29.70 -0.32
C PRO A 465 46.11 -30.02 -0.88
N LYS A 466 45.08 -29.27 -0.47
CA LYS A 466 43.71 -29.40 -0.98
C LYS A 466 43.47 -28.66 -2.30
N GLY A 467 44.47 -27.96 -2.83
CA GLY A 467 44.41 -27.39 -4.19
C GLY A 467 43.71 -26.04 -4.33
N CYS A 468 43.53 -25.24 -3.26
CA CYS A 468 43.02 -23.86 -3.39
C CYS A 468 44.00 -22.87 -4.03
N GLY A 469 45.25 -23.28 -4.30
CA GLY A 469 46.27 -22.44 -4.92
C GLY A 469 46.93 -21.40 -4.00
N GLN A 470 46.55 -21.34 -2.72
CA GLN A 470 47.21 -20.47 -1.73
C GLN A 470 48.54 -21.07 -1.25
N VAL A 471 49.51 -20.18 -1.02
CA VAL A 471 50.86 -20.53 -0.58
C VAL A 471 51.09 -19.96 0.80
N PHE A 472 51.42 -20.83 1.76
CA PHE A 472 51.66 -20.46 3.14
C PHE A 472 53.11 -20.70 3.55
N GLN A 473 53.54 -20.09 4.63
CA GLN A 473 54.78 -20.48 5.29
C GLN A 473 54.50 -21.68 6.21
N LYS A 474 55.37 -22.70 6.23
CA LYS A 474 55.13 -23.95 6.98
C LYS A 474 54.89 -23.78 8.48
N ARG A 475 55.28 -22.64 9.05
CA ARG A 475 55.13 -22.31 10.47
C ARG A 475 54.19 -21.13 10.71
N SER A 476 53.47 -20.63 9.70
CA SER A 476 52.52 -19.53 9.91
C SER A 476 51.28 -20.03 10.64
N SER A 477 50.74 -19.16 11.51
CA SER A 477 49.44 -19.36 12.14
C SER A 477 48.34 -19.49 11.08
N GLU A 478 48.43 -18.71 10.00
CA GLU A 478 47.50 -18.71 8.86
C GLU A 478 47.29 -20.10 8.25
N PHE A 479 48.36 -20.91 8.11
CA PHE A 479 48.20 -22.27 7.59
C PHE A 479 47.55 -23.22 8.59
N THR A 480 47.80 -23.00 9.89
CA THR A 480 47.20 -23.83 10.95
C THR A 480 45.70 -23.56 11.10
N SER A 481 45.28 -22.32 10.87
CA SER A 481 43.86 -21.91 10.87
C SER A 481 43.21 -21.97 9.49
N HIS A 482 43.94 -22.37 8.44
CA HIS A 482 43.42 -22.54 7.10
C HIS A 482 42.44 -23.70 7.03
N TRP A 483 41.26 -23.45 6.48
CA TRP A 483 40.18 -24.41 6.41
C TRP A 483 39.63 -24.53 5.00
N HIS A 484 38.99 -25.66 4.74
CA HIS A 484 38.25 -25.95 3.52
C HIS A 484 36.96 -26.63 3.91
N CYS A 485 35.85 -26.17 3.32
CA CYS A 485 34.57 -26.80 3.52
C CYS A 485 34.59 -28.23 2.92
N PRO A 486 33.96 -29.22 3.58
CA PRO A 486 33.76 -30.55 3.02
C PRO A 486 32.66 -30.63 1.94
N HIS A 487 31.75 -29.65 1.92
CA HIS A 487 30.53 -29.69 1.11
C HIS A 487 30.61 -28.83 -0.17
N ASP A 488 31.48 -27.82 -0.18
CA ASP A 488 31.64 -26.91 -1.33
C ASP A 488 33.12 -26.56 -1.59
N SER A 489 33.37 -25.61 -2.49
CA SER A 489 34.72 -25.15 -2.85
C SER A 489 35.22 -23.99 -1.98
N SER A 490 34.53 -23.64 -0.90
CA SER A 490 34.87 -22.52 -0.03
C SER A 490 36.07 -22.83 0.84
N TYR A 491 36.91 -21.82 1.05
CA TYR A 491 38.10 -21.88 1.90
C TYR A 491 38.35 -20.54 2.56
N GLY A 492 39.05 -20.55 3.70
CA GLY A 492 39.38 -19.36 4.46
C GLY A 492 40.57 -19.59 5.38
N ASN A 493 41.04 -18.52 6.03
CA ASN A 493 42.27 -18.55 6.82
C ASN A 493 42.02 -18.35 8.32
N THR A 494 40.78 -18.10 8.72
CA THR A 494 40.41 -17.79 10.11
C THR A 494 39.32 -18.74 10.63
N PRO A 495 39.31 -19.09 11.93
CA PRO A 495 38.24 -19.91 12.51
C PRO A 495 36.88 -19.21 12.48
N THR A 496 36.87 -17.88 12.59
CA THR A 496 35.67 -17.05 12.51
C THR A 496 35.03 -17.10 11.12
N SER A 497 35.83 -17.05 10.04
CA SER A 497 35.30 -17.22 8.68
C SER A 497 34.74 -18.62 8.43
N HIS A 498 35.32 -19.68 9.03
CA HIS A 498 34.77 -21.03 8.96
C HIS A 498 33.39 -21.09 9.62
N LEU A 499 33.28 -20.58 10.85
CA LEU A 499 32.02 -20.56 11.58
C LEU A 499 30.95 -19.73 10.86
N GLN A 500 31.33 -18.60 10.27
CA GLN A 500 30.43 -17.79 9.45
C GLN A 500 29.93 -18.57 8.22
N HIS A 501 30.84 -19.23 7.50
CA HIS A 501 30.50 -20.05 6.35
C HIS A 501 29.52 -21.16 6.72
N ASP A 502 29.81 -21.91 7.78
CA ASP A 502 28.92 -22.96 8.28
C ASP A 502 27.56 -22.37 8.69
N THR A 503 27.52 -21.21 9.34
CA THR A 503 26.27 -20.57 9.77
C THR A 503 25.38 -20.17 8.57
N PHE A 504 25.96 -19.68 7.47
CA PHE A 504 25.19 -19.20 6.32
C PHE A 504 24.83 -20.30 5.32
N PHE A 505 25.73 -21.25 5.09
CA PHE A 505 25.60 -22.26 4.03
C PHE A 505 25.30 -23.67 4.57
N HIS A 506 25.62 -23.95 5.83
CA HIS A 506 25.42 -25.25 6.47
C HIS A 506 24.74 -25.13 7.84
N PRO A 507 23.57 -24.45 7.93
CA PRO A 507 22.88 -24.28 9.20
C PRO A 507 22.54 -25.65 9.82
N THR A 508 22.65 -25.73 11.14
CA THR A 508 22.43 -26.98 11.90
C THR A 508 20.98 -27.46 11.86
N SER A 509 20.04 -26.56 11.59
CA SER A 509 18.61 -26.85 11.43
C SER A 509 18.08 -26.28 10.13
N VAL A 510 17.04 -26.93 9.61
CA VAL A 510 16.36 -26.48 8.39
C VAL A 510 15.66 -25.16 8.67
N LEU A 511 15.91 -24.16 7.82
CA LEU A 511 15.38 -22.81 8.00
C LEU A 511 13.94 -22.73 7.49
N ARG A 512 13.12 -21.94 8.20
CA ARG A 512 11.74 -21.60 7.82
C ARG A 512 11.58 -20.09 7.77
N CYS A 513 10.71 -19.60 6.90
CA CYS A 513 10.42 -18.17 6.85
C CYS A 513 9.63 -17.75 8.11
N PRO A 514 10.09 -16.71 8.85
CA PRO A 514 9.40 -16.23 10.05
C PRO A 514 8.26 -15.24 9.75
N ASP A 515 8.15 -14.80 8.49
CA ASP A 515 7.21 -13.75 8.05
C ASP A 515 6.12 -14.28 7.12
N CYS A 516 6.13 -15.56 6.75
CA CYS A 516 5.06 -16.22 6.01
C CYS A 516 4.90 -17.67 6.45
N SER A 517 3.71 -18.23 6.19
CA SER A 517 3.37 -19.62 6.52
C SER A 517 3.60 -20.59 5.36
N THR A 518 4.64 -20.37 4.54
CA THR A 518 4.98 -21.28 3.43
C THR A 518 5.29 -22.68 3.95
N SER A 519 4.89 -23.70 3.19
CA SER A 519 5.28 -25.09 3.46
C SER A 519 6.72 -25.39 3.04
N GLU A 520 7.34 -24.50 2.24
CA GLU A 520 8.72 -24.62 1.80
C GLU A 520 9.70 -24.51 2.97
N THR A 521 10.80 -25.24 2.84
CA THR A 521 11.91 -25.23 3.79
C THR A 521 13.21 -24.90 3.08
N PHE A 522 14.08 -24.15 3.75
CA PHE A 522 15.29 -23.60 3.16
C PHE A 522 16.53 -24.26 3.76
N SER A 523 17.41 -24.76 2.89
CA SER A 523 18.65 -25.44 3.28
C SER A 523 19.78 -24.46 3.60
N THR A 524 19.73 -23.23 3.07
CA THR A 524 20.77 -22.22 3.25
C THR A 524 20.15 -20.84 3.48
N LEU A 525 20.90 -19.95 4.15
CA LEU A 525 20.48 -18.59 4.43
C LEU A 525 20.27 -17.74 3.15
N PRO A 526 21.14 -17.85 2.11
CA PRO A 526 20.90 -17.21 0.81
C PRO A 526 19.58 -17.63 0.15
N THR A 527 19.19 -18.91 0.22
CA THR A 527 17.90 -19.37 -0.34
C THR A 527 16.69 -18.77 0.39
N LEU A 528 16.79 -18.61 1.72
CA LEU A 528 15.77 -17.93 2.51
C LEU A 528 15.69 -16.43 2.17
N ALA A 529 16.85 -15.78 2.01
CA ALA A 529 16.93 -14.37 1.65
C ALA A 529 16.31 -14.09 0.26
N HIS A 530 16.51 -14.98 -0.70
CA HIS A 530 15.89 -14.91 -2.01
C HIS A 530 14.36 -14.97 -1.90
N HIS A 531 13.80 -15.99 -1.23
CA HIS A 531 12.35 -16.08 -0.99
C HIS A 531 11.78 -14.80 -0.36
N ARG A 532 12.46 -14.27 0.66
CA ARG A 532 12.03 -13.07 1.40
C ARG A 532 12.07 -11.78 0.57
N THR A 533 12.82 -11.74 -0.52
CA THR A 533 12.91 -10.58 -1.42
C THR A 533 12.20 -10.78 -2.75
N SER A 534 11.72 -12.00 -3.06
CA SER A 534 10.99 -12.30 -4.29
C SER A 534 9.51 -12.63 -4.04
N THR A 535 9.23 -13.82 -3.48
CA THR A 535 7.87 -14.41 -3.44
C THR A 535 7.19 -14.34 -2.08
N CYS A 536 7.89 -13.95 -1.01
CA CYS A 536 7.34 -13.95 0.34
C CYS A 536 6.12 -13.01 0.48
N PRO A 537 4.97 -13.52 0.98
CA PRO A 537 3.79 -12.69 1.29
C PRO A 537 4.06 -11.59 2.32
N GLY A 538 5.03 -11.81 3.23
CA GLY A 538 5.43 -10.84 4.25
C GLY A 538 6.37 -9.74 3.74
N LYS A 539 6.76 -9.77 2.46
CA LYS A 539 7.61 -8.74 1.84
C LYS A 539 6.89 -7.40 1.80
N SER A 540 7.59 -6.32 2.17
CA SER A 540 7.02 -4.97 2.22
C SER A 540 7.08 -4.25 0.87
N ILE A 541 5.93 -3.73 0.44
CA ILE A 541 5.72 -3.02 -0.82
C ILE A 541 5.00 -1.69 -0.57
N LEU A 542 5.20 -0.71 -1.45
CA LEU A 542 4.40 0.51 -1.53
C LEU A 542 3.30 0.29 -2.56
N CYS A 543 2.06 0.15 -2.10
CA CYS A 543 0.92 -0.08 -2.99
C CYS A 543 0.59 1.18 -3.80
N ARG A 544 0.44 1.04 -5.12
CA ARG A 544 0.09 2.15 -6.02
C ARG A 544 -1.32 2.73 -5.83
N PHE A 545 -2.22 2.03 -5.13
CA PHE A 545 -3.62 2.42 -4.96
C PHE A 545 -3.93 3.00 -3.58
N CYS A 546 -3.43 2.40 -2.49
CA CYS A 546 -3.58 2.95 -1.14
C CYS A 546 -2.42 3.88 -0.72
N HIS A 547 -1.30 3.88 -1.44
CA HIS A 547 -0.10 4.68 -1.15
C HIS A 547 0.50 4.43 0.24
N LEU A 548 0.28 3.24 0.80
CA LEU A 548 0.84 2.79 2.08
C LEU A 548 1.87 1.68 1.86
N VAL A 549 2.82 1.59 2.81
CA VAL A 549 3.74 0.46 2.89
C VAL A 549 3.05 -0.70 3.60
N VAL A 550 2.84 -1.79 2.89
CA VAL A 550 2.01 -2.93 3.28
C VAL A 550 2.72 -4.25 2.89
N PRO A 551 2.36 -5.39 3.50
CA PRO A 551 2.82 -6.68 3.02
C PRO A 551 2.29 -6.99 1.61
N GLN A 552 3.05 -7.78 0.85
CA GLN A 552 2.72 -8.22 -0.50
C GLN A 552 1.46 -9.10 -0.54
N GLU A 553 1.20 -9.82 0.55
CA GLU A 553 0.10 -10.78 0.71
C GLU A 553 0.12 -11.91 -0.34
N GLY A 554 -0.89 -12.77 -0.30
CA GLY A 554 -1.05 -13.90 -1.23
C GLY A 554 -0.57 -15.23 -0.66
N ASP A 555 -0.79 -16.28 -1.46
CA ASP A 555 -0.34 -17.64 -1.17
C ASP A 555 1.13 -17.78 -1.62
N PRO A 556 2.07 -18.13 -0.71
CA PRO A 556 3.47 -18.30 -1.07
C PRO A 556 3.70 -19.49 -2.00
N ASP A 557 2.87 -20.53 -1.92
CA ASP A 557 3.10 -21.80 -2.59
C ASP A 557 2.37 -21.86 -3.94
N VAL A 558 1.31 -21.05 -4.11
CA VAL A 558 0.53 -20.96 -5.35
C VAL A 558 0.49 -19.50 -5.84
N PRO A 559 1.35 -19.13 -6.81
CA PRO A 559 1.37 -17.75 -7.31
C PRO A 559 0.08 -17.41 -8.05
N ASN A 560 -0.49 -16.23 -7.75
CA ASN A 560 -1.69 -15.75 -8.41
C ASN A 560 -1.40 -15.39 -9.88
N ALA A 561 -1.97 -16.16 -10.81
CA ALA A 561 -1.77 -15.97 -12.24
C ALA A 561 -2.20 -14.59 -12.76
N GLU A 562 -3.28 -14.01 -12.20
CA GLU A 562 -3.74 -12.68 -12.59
C GLU A 562 -2.75 -11.60 -12.13
N ALA A 563 -2.20 -11.73 -10.93
CA ALA A 563 -1.18 -10.82 -10.39
C ALA A 563 0.09 -10.83 -11.25
N LEU A 564 0.55 -12.03 -11.64
CA LEU A 564 1.71 -12.20 -12.52
C LEU A 564 1.51 -11.59 -13.92
N LEU A 565 0.34 -11.80 -14.54
CA LEU A 565 0.07 -11.28 -15.89
C LEU A 565 -0.12 -9.75 -15.91
N SER A 566 -0.56 -9.18 -14.80
CA SER A 566 -0.82 -7.74 -14.69
C SER A 566 0.34 -6.94 -14.09
N ASP A 567 1.45 -7.61 -13.75
CA ASP A 567 2.61 -7.02 -13.08
C ASP A 567 2.21 -6.21 -11.83
N MET A 568 1.35 -6.84 -11.03
CA MET A 568 0.85 -6.32 -9.76
C MET A 568 1.08 -7.34 -8.67
N THR A 569 1.22 -6.87 -7.44
CA THR A 569 1.25 -7.76 -6.29
C THR A 569 -0.16 -8.23 -5.91
N PRO A 570 -0.31 -9.33 -5.16
CA PRO A 570 -1.62 -9.79 -4.67
C PRO A 570 -2.39 -8.71 -3.91
N HIS A 571 -1.72 -7.95 -3.03
CA HIS A 571 -2.32 -6.80 -2.35
C HIS A 571 -2.80 -5.72 -3.34
N GLU A 572 -1.96 -5.33 -4.31
CA GLU A 572 -2.33 -4.33 -5.32
C GLU A 572 -3.52 -4.79 -6.17
N LEU A 573 -3.62 -6.08 -6.48
CA LEU A 573 -4.73 -6.65 -7.22
C LEU A 573 -6.05 -6.50 -6.45
N ALA A 574 -6.03 -6.78 -5.14
CA ALA A 574 -7.17 -6.66 -4.26
C ALA A 574 -7.59 -5.20 -4.04
N ASP A 575 -6.64 -4.31 -3.74
CA ASP A 575 -6.94 -2.88 -3.52
C ASP A 575 -7.33 -2.18 -4.84
N GLY A 576 -6.69 -2.56 -5.94
CA GLY A 576 -7.02 -2.10 -7.30
C GLY A 576 -8.39 -2.55 -7.81
N ALA A 577 -9.04 -3.52 -7.15
CA ALA A 577 -10.41 -3.92 -7.45
C ALA A 577 -11.46 -2.92 -6.94
N ARG A 578 -11.08 -2.00 -6.04
CA ARG A 578 -11.93 -0.88 -5.62
C ARG A 578 -12.30 -0.03 -6.83
N THR A 579 -13.48 0.56 -6.77
CA THR A 579 -14.03 1.32 -7.90
C THR A 579 -14.04 2.81 -7.62
N THR A 580 -13.89 3.58 -8.70
CA THR A 580 -14.02 5.05 -8.73
C THR A 580 -14.83 5.46 -9.94
N GLU A 581 -15.37 6.68 -9.92
CA GLU A 581 -16.11 7.22 -11.06
C GLU A 581 -15.15 7.90 -12.06
N CYS A 582 -15.32 7.59 -13.34
CA CYS A 582 -14.60 8.28 -14.40
C CYS A 582 -15.13 9.71 -14.55
N HIS A 583 -14.26 10.71 -14.41
CA HIS A 583 -14.62 12.14 -14.55
C HIS A 583 -15.16 12.55 -15.93
N LEU A 584 -14.95 11.72 -16.97
CA LEU A 584 -15.43 12.00 -18.34
C LEU A 584 -16.83 11.44 -18.60
N CYS A 585 -17.12 10.21 -18.15
CA CYS A 585 -18.38 9.53 -18.44
C CYS A 585 -19.22 9.14 -17.23
N ASN A 586 -18.73 9.41 -16.02
CA ASN A 586 -19.32 9.05 -14.73
C ASN A 586 -19.64 7.56 -14.58
N LYS A 587 -18.98 6.70 -15.36
CA LYS A 587 -19.06 5.26 -15.20
C LYS A 587 -18.18 4.83 -14.03
N ILE A 588 -18.67 3.85 -13.29
CA ILE A 588 -17.92 3.20 -12.22
C ILE A 588 -16.91 2.25 -12.86
N VAL A 589 -15.62 2.48 -12.61
CA VAL A 589 -14.49 1.73 -13.16
C VAL A 589 -13.58 1.30 -12.00
N ARG A 590 -12.97 0.11 -12.09
CA ARG A 590 -11.98 -0.33 -11.09
C ARG A 590 -10.72 0.52 -11.20
N LEU A 591 -10.06 0.81 -10.08
CA LEU A 591 -8.85 1.63 -10.04
C LEU A 591 -7.77 1.10 -11.00
N ARG A 592 -7.57 -0.22 -11.01
CA ARG A 592 -6.60 -0.88 -11.91
C ARG A 592 -6.95 -0.76 -13.41
N ASP A 593 -8.22 -0.58 -13.75
CA ASP A 593 -8.69 -0.53 -15.14
C ASP A 593 -8.84 0.92 -15.66
N MET A 594 -8.58 1.93 -14.81
CA MET A 594 -8.80 3.34 -15.14
C MET A 594 -7.94 3.80 -16.31
N ASP A 595 -6.66 3.40 -16.36
CA ASP A 595 -5.76 3.79 -17.45
C ASP A 595 -6.21 3.25 -18.81
N ILE A 596 -6.67 2.00 -18.85
CA ILE A 596 -7.20 1.38 -20.08
C ILE A 596 -8.52 2.05 -20.46
N HIS A 597 -9.36 2.36 -19.48
CA HIS A 597 -10.62 3.08 -19.70
C HIS A 597 -10.39 4.48 -20.30
N LEU A 598 -9.41 5.23 -19.80
CA LEU A 598 -9.03 6.54 -20.33
C LEU A 598 -8.42 6.43 -21.75
N LYS A 599 -7.59 5.42 -22.01
CA LYS A 599 -7.11 5.14 -23.38
C LYS A 599 -8.26 4.83 -24.33
N ASN A 600 -9.30 4.13 -23.87
CA ASN A 600 -10.50 3.90 -24.70
C ASN A 600 -11.25 5.21 -24.97
N HIS A 601 -11.29 6.15 -24.01
CA HIS A 601 -11.81 7.50 -24.24
C HIS A 601 -11.01 8.24 -25.32
N ASP A 602 -9.68 8.13 -25.33
CA ASP A 602 -8.84 8.72 -26.37
C ASP A 602 -9.12 8.12 -27.75
N LEU A 603 -9.25 6.80 -27.84
CA LEU A 603 -9.62 6.11 -29.10
C LEU A 603 -11.02 6.51 -29.59
N ASP A 604 -11.99 6.61 -28.67
CA ASP A 604 -13.32 7.13 -28.97
C ASP A 604 -13.25 8.59 -29.45
N ARG A 605 -12.39 9.41 -28.86
CA ARG A 605 -12.16 10.80 -29.28
C ARG A 605 -11.64 10.87 -30.71
N TYR A 606 -10.64 10.06 -31.06
CA TYR A 606 -10.07 10.04 -32.41
C TYR A 606 -11.02 9.50 -33.48
N SER A 607 -11.87 8.54 -33.14
CA SER A 607 -12.83 7.95 -34.09
C SER A 607 -14.11 8.77 -34.27
N ARG A 608 -14.37 9.76 -33.40
CA ARG A 608 -15.59 10.58 -33.47
C ARG A 608 -15.61 11.45 -34.73
N PRO A 609 -16.69 11.40 -35.53
CA PRO A 609 -16.86 12.31 -36.64
C PRO A 609 -17.12 13.74 -36.14
N PRO A 610 -16.61 14.76 -36.85
CA PRO A 610 -16.85 16.14 -36.47
C PRO A 610 -18.35 16.49 -36.53
N PRO A 611 -18.82 17.42 -35.68
CA PRO A 611 -20.22 17.85 -35.69
C PRO A 611 -20.62 18.52 -37.01
N ILE A 612 -21.78 18.16 -37.55
CA ILE A 612 -22.28 18.77 -38.78
C ILE A 612 -22.96 20.10 -38.43
N VAL A 613 -22.36 21.21 -38.80
CA VAL A 613 -22.91 22.56 -38.54
C VAL A 613 -24.10 22.86 -39.45
N CYS A 614 -25.04 23.68 -38.95
CA CYS A 614 -26.13 24.20 -39.77
C CYS A 614 -25.58 24.97 -40.97
N ARG A 615 -26.13 24.73 -42.17
CA ARG A 615 -25.75 25.42 -43.41
C ARG A 615 -25.98 26.93 -43.39
N ASN A 616 -26.82 27.41 -42.46
CA ASN A 616 -26.96 28.85 -42.23
C ASN A 616 -25.70 29.38 -41.54
N VAL A 617 -24.89 30.17 -42.24
CA VAL A 617 -23.59 30.70 -41.77
C VAL A 617 -23.74 31.52 -40.49
N ASN A 618 -24.90 32.16 -40.28
CA ASN A 618 -25.16 32.94 -39.07
C ASN A 618 -25.60 32.08 -37.86
N CYS A 619 -25.80 30.77 -38.04
CA CYS A 619 -26.35 29.89 -37.02
C CYS A 619 -25.25 29.13 -36.26
N GLY A 620 -25.17 29.35 -34.95
CA GLY A 620 -24.30 28.57 -34.05
C GLY A 620 -24.98 27.32 -33.52
N ARG A 621 -25.59 26.51 -34.38
CA ARG A 621 -26.20 25.21 -34.03
C ARG A 621 -25.72 24.13 -34.98
N THR A 622 -25.67 22.90 -34.50
CA THR A 622 -25.43 21.71 -35.34
C THR A 622 -26.75 21.13 -35.85
N LEU A 623 -26.68 20.23 -36.83
CA LEU A 623 -27.85 19.52 -37.35
C LEU A 623 -28.35 18.48 -36.35
N ASP A 624 -27.41 17.74 -35.77
CA ASP A 624 -27.71 16.56 -34.98
C ASP A 624 -27.65 16.82 -33.48
N THR A 625 -27.42 18.06 -33.04
CA THR A 625 -27.28 18.48 -31.62
C THR A 625 -26.20 17.72 -30.85
N CYS A 626 -25.21 18.45 -30.33
CA CYS A 626 -24.16 17.85 -29.50
C CYS A 626 -24.61 17.67 -28.05
N SER A 627 -24.25 16.53 -27.42
CA SER A 627 -24.48 16.30 -25.99
C SER A 627 -23.30 16.77 -25.13
N HIS A 628 -23.56 16.99 -23.84
CA HIS A 628 -22.51 17.22 -22.83
C HIS A 628 -21.54 16.03 -22.69
N SER A 629 -22.00 14.81 -23.00
CA SER A 629 -21.18 13.58 -23.01
C SER A 629 -20.34 13.40 -24.30
N GLY A 630 -20.25 14.44 -25.13
CA GLY A 630 -19.45 14.45 -26.34
C GLY A 630 -20.05 13.75 -27.56
N ASP A 631 -21.31 13.27 -27.49
CA ASP A 631 -21.98 12.65 -28.64
C ASP A 631 -22.34 13.74 -29.66
N THR A 632 -21.71 13.70 -30.83
CA THR A 632 -21.90 14.70 -31.90
C THR A 632 -23.20 14.48 -32.69
N ARG A 633 -23.89 13.35 -32.48
CA ARG A 633 -25.11 12.96 -33.21
C ARG A 633 -26.31 12.64 -32.31
N ALA A 634 -26.33 13.16 -31.08
CA ALA A 634 -27.32 12.80 -30.06
C ALA A 634 -28.79 12.97 -30.53
N GLY A 635 -29.09 14.04 -31.25
CA GLY A 635 -30.40 14.34 -31.81
C GLY A 635 -30.88 13.34 -32.86
N THR A 636 -30.01 12.84 -33.74
CA THR A 636 -30.41 11.80 -34.71
C THR A 636 -30.80 10.49 -34.03
N LYS A 637 -30.06 10.08 -33.00
CA LYS A 637 -30.37 8.88 -32.21
C LYS A 637 -31.70 9.01 -31.47
N MET A 638 -32.08 10.23 -31.07
CA MET A 638 -33.37 10.52 -30.43
C MET A 638 -34.52 10.79 -31.42
N GLY A 639 -34.32 10.56 -32.73
CA GLY A 639 -35.34 10.81 -33.77
C GLY A 639 -35.58 12.29 -34.08
N GLN A 640 -34.71 13.18 -33.59
CA GLN A 640 -34.69 14.62 -33.84
C GLN A 640 -33.62 15.01 -34.87
N GLY A 641 -33.26 14.08 -35.76
CA GLY A 641 -32.31 14.33 -36.84
C GLY A 641 -32.83 15.36 -37.86
N PRO A 642 -31.96 15.88 -38.75
CA PRO A 642 -32.34 16.84 -39.77
C PRO A 642 -33.31 16.20 -40.75
N GLY A 643 -34.61 16.41 -40.54
CA GLY A 643 -35.67 16.00 -41.46
C GLY A 643 -35.74 16.86 -42.73
N ASN A 644 -34.61 17.39 -43.22
CA ASN A 644 -34.55 18.20 -44.42
C ASN A 644 -33.28 17.96 -45.25
N ASP A 645 -33.44 17.96 -46.57
CA ASP A 645 -32.35 17.76 -47.54
C ASP A 645 -31.51 19.04 -47.77
N VAL A 646 -31.87 20.15 -47.12
CA VAL A 646 -31.23 21.46 -47.31
C VAL A 646 -29.98 21.61 -46.43
N GLY A 647 -29.87 20.82 -45.35
CA GLY A 647 -28.78 20.92 -44.37
C GLY A 647 -28.98 22.04 -43.35
N LEU A 648 -30.22 22.33 -42.95
CA LEU A 648 -30.54 23.33 -41.92
C LEU A 648 -30.96 22.66 -40.62
N CYS A 649 -30.62 23.26 -39.47
CA CYS A 649 -31.15 22.78 -38.18
C CYS A 649 -32.67 22.98 -38.11
N SER A 650 -33.35 22.25 -37.22
CA SER A 650 -34.81 22.27 -37.05
C SER A 650 -35.38 23.69 -36.89
N VAL A 651 -34.68 24.59 -36.21
CA VAL A 651 -35.11 25.98 -36.00
C VAL A 651 -34.90 26.87 -37.22
N CYS A 652 -33.85 26.64 -38.02
CA CYS A 652 -33.67 27.39 -39.26
C CYS A 652 -34.63 26.92 -40.36
N PHE A 653 -34.95 25.62 -40.37
CA PHE A 653 -35.86 24.99 -41.33
C PHE A 653 -37.34 25.17 -40.99
N GLY A 654 -37.72 25.28 -39.72
CA GLY A 654 -39.12 25.42 -39.27
C GLY A 654 -39.95 26.46 -40.06
N PRO A 655 -39.46 27.69 -40.29
CA PRO A 655 -40.18 28.70 -41.09
C PRO A 655 -40.33 28.37 -42.59
N LEU A 656 -39.55 27.42 -43.10
CA LEU A 656 -39.56 26.97 -44.50
C LEU A 656 -40.39 25.69 -44.69
N TYR A 657 -40.68 24.98 -43.59
CA TYR A 657 -41.40 23.73 -43.56
C TYR A 657 -42.89 23.92 -43.91
N VAL A 658 -43.38 23.03 -44.77
CA VAL A 658 -44.79 22.93 -45.15
C VAL A 658 -45.06 21.43 -45.35
N SER A 659 -46.19 20.94 -44.85
CA SER A 659 -46.62 19.54 -45.01
C SER A 659 -47.10 19.16 -46.42
N MET A 660 -47.17 20.13 -47.34
CA MET A 660 -47.59 19.87 -48.73
C MET A 660 -46.45 19.24 -49.54
N TYR A 661 -46.78 18.16 -50.26
CA TYR A 661 -45.84 17.43 -51.12
C TYR A 661 -45.35 18.32 -52.29
N ASP A 662 -44.05 18.62 -52.34
CA ASP A 662 -43.38 19.47 -53.36
C ASP A 662 -42.19 18.70 -53.98
N PRO A 663 -42.42 17.80 -54.95
CA PRO A 663 -41.39 16.92 -55.49
C PRO A 663 -40.30 17.66 -56.30
N GLU A 664 -40.60 18.85 -56.82
CA GLU A 664 -39.64 19.68 -57.58
C GLU A 664 -38.98 20.77 -56.71
N ASN A 665 -39.31 20.85 -55.42
CA ASN A 665 -38.82 21.87 -54.47
C ASN A 665 -39.00 23.33 -54.95
N LYS A 666 -39.93 23.58 -55.87
CA LYS A 666 -40.17 24.91 -56.46
C LYS A 666 -40.80 25.85 -55.44
N ALA A 667 -41.69 25.33 -54.58
CA ALA A 667 -42.31 26.12 -53.53
C ALA A 667 -41.30 26.43 -52.41
N LEU A 668 -40.39 25.49 -52.10
CA LEU A 668 -39.29 25.72 -51.18
C LEU A 668 -38.35 26.85 -51.67
N LYS A 669 -37.93 26.82 -52.93
CA LYS A 669 -37.10 27.88 -53.53
C LYS A 669 -37.76 29.26 -53.45
N ARG A 670 -39.05 29.36 -53.80
CA ARG A 670 -39.82 30.61 -53.69
C ARG A 670 -39.93 31.13 -52.26
N ARG A 671 -40.05 30.25 -51.26
CA ARG A 671 -40.07 30.64 -49.83
C ARG A 671 -38.72 31.19 -49.38
N VAL A 672 -37.63 30.56 -49.79
CA VAL A 672 -36.27 31.03 -49.51
C VAL A 672 -36.02 32.40 -50.16
N GLU A 673 -36.39 32.55 -51.43
CA GLU A 673 -36.28 33.80 -52.18
C GLU A 673 -37.05 34.94 -51.48
N ARG A 674 -38.33 34.69 -51.13
CA ARG A 674 -39.17 35.66 -50.42
C ARG A 674 -38.54 36.08 -49.08
N ARG A 675 -37.96 35.13 -48.34
CA ARG A 675 -37.31 35.40 -47.05
C ARG A 675 -36.10 36.33 -47.22
N TYR A 676 -35.27 36.12 -48.24
CA TYR A 676 -34.14 37.01 -48.52
C TYR A 676 -34.58 38.41 -48.97
N LEU A 677 -35.56 38.51 -49.87
CA LEU A 677 -36.10 39.81 -50.31
C LEU A 677 -36.67 40.60 -49.14
N GLN A 678 -37.38 39.94 -48.22
CA GLN A 678 -37.86 40.56 -46.99
C GLN A 678 -36.69 41.01 -46.08
N GLN A 679 -35.68 40.17 -45.87
CA GLN A 679 -34.50 40.54 -45.06
C GLN A 679 -33.74 41.75 -45.64
N LEU A 680 -33.56 41.83 -46.96
CA LEU A 680 -32.82 42.89 -47.64
C LEU A 680 -33.63 44.18 -47.82
N GLY A 681 -34.95 44.08 -48.00
CA GLY A 681 -35.85 45.23 -48.20
C GLY A 681 -36.33 45.86 -46.90
N THR A 682 -36.96 45.08 -46.01
CA THR A 682 -37.53 45.60 -44.75
C THR A 682 -36.56 45.47 -43.58
N GLY A 683 -35.69 44.45 -43.58
CA GLY A 683 -34.83 44.13 -42.43
C GLY A 683 -35.55 43.33 -41.35
N CYS A 684 -34.78 42.83 -40.37
CA CYS A 684 -35.32 42.07 -39.24
C CYS A 684 -35.70 42.95 -38.03
N GLY A 685 -35.32 44.22 -38.04
CA GLY A 685 -35.67 45.19 -36.98
C GLY A 685 -34.87 45.05 -35.67
N LYS A 686 -33.89 44.14 -35.60
CA LYS A 686 -33.12 43.85 -34.39
C LYS A 686 -31.76 44.56 -34.41
N THR A 687 -31.46 45.31 -33.36
CA THR A 687 -30.25 46.16 -33.26
C THR A 687 -28.95 45.36 -33.20
N TRP A 688 -28.98 44.15 -32.64
CA TRP A 688 -27.83 43.24 -32.54
C TRP A 688 -27.58 42.39 -33.80
N CYS A 689 -28.41 42.54 -34.84
CA CYS A 689 -28.26 41.73 -36.04
C CYS A 689 -26.93 42.05 -36.74
N ASN A 690 -26.11 41.03 -36.97
CA ASN A 690 -24.81 41.16 -37.65
C ASN A 690 -24.81 40.51 -39.05
N ASN A 691 -25.97 40.31 -39.66
CA ASN A 691 -26.11 39.63 -40.96
C ASN A 691 -25.96 40.61 -42.14
N GLU A 692 -25.05 40.33 -43.06
CA GLU A 692 -24.76 41.13 -44.26
C GLU A 692 -25.89 41.09 -45.30
N PHE A 693 -26.74 40.07 -45.23
CA PHE A 693 -27.91 39.89 -46.10
C PHE A 693 -29.21 40.32 -45.40
N CYS A 694 -29.11 41.32 -44.53
CA CYS A 694 -30.24 41.96 -43.86
C CYS A 694 -30.07 43.47 -43.80
N LYS A 695 -31.09 44.25 -44.15
CA LYS A 695 -31.05 45.72 -44.08
C LYS A 695 -30.55 46.21 -42.72
N THR A 696 -31.14 45.71 -41.63
CA THR A 696 -30.76 46.10 -40.26
C THR A 696 -29.31 45.73 -39.93
N GLY A 697 -28.83 44.57 -40.40
CA GLY A 697 -27.45 44.12 -40.18
C GLY A 697 -26.41 44.83 -41.05
N ARG A 698 -26.80 45.28 -42.25
CA ARG A 698 -25.95 46.12 -43.11
C ARG A 698 -25.79 47.53 -42.55
N THR A 699 -26.85 48.08 -41.95
CA THR A 699 -26.79 49.36 -41.24
C THR A 699 -25.89 49.26 -40.02
N SER A 700 -25.96 48.18 -39.23
CA SER A 700 -25.12 47.98 -38.04
C SER A 700 -23.64 47.75 -38.38
N LYS A 701 -23.32 47.06 -39.49
CA LYS A 701 -21.94 46.87 -39.99
C LYS A 701 -21.38 48.07 -40.79
N GLY A 702 -22.18 49.10 -41.08
CA GLY A 702 -21.75 50.23 -41.91
C GLY A 702 -21.57 49.93 -43.40
N ILE A 703 -22.12 48.81 -43.90
CA ILE A 703 -21.97 48.34 -45.30
C ILE A 703 -23.00 49.01 -46.24
N GLY A 704 -24.07 49.60 -45.69
CA GLY A 704 -25.09 50.33 -46.45
C GLY A 704 -26.52 50.04 -45.98
N ALA A 705 -27.51 50.72 -46.56
CA ALA A 705 -28.92 50.64 -46.16
C ALA A 705 -29.73 49.60 -46.97
N ALA A 706 -31.03 49.86 -47.18
CA ALA A 706 -31.95 48.96 -47.89
C ALA A 706 -31.49 48.69 -49.32
N VAL A 707 -31.57 47.43 -49.76
CA VAL A 707 -31.28 47.04 -51.14
C VAL A 707 -32.61 47.00 -51.90
N SER A 708 -32.64 47.59 -53.10
CA SER A 708 -33.84 47.55 -53.94
C SER A 708 -34.12 46.11 -54.41
N THR A 709 -35.36 45.77 -54.72
CA THR A 709 -35.70 44.43 -55.21
C THR A 709 -34.96 44.08 -56.52
N LYS A 710 -34.65 45.08 -57.35
CA LYS A 710 -33.86 44.90 -58.58
C LYS A 710 -32.42 44.48 -58.31
N ASP A 711 -31.83 45.00 -57.23
CA ASP A 711 -30.44 44.72 -56.86
C ASP A 711 -30.32 43.48 -55.94
N ALA A 712 -31.39 43.13 -55.22
CA ALA A 712 -31.42 41.99 -54.31
C ALA A 712 -31.52 40.64 -55.05
N ILE A 713 -32.23 40.57 -56.19
CA ILE A 713 -32.40 39.32 -56.95
C ILE A 713 -31.06 38.74 -57.45
N PRO A 714 -30.15 39.53 -58.07
CA PRO A 714 -28.82 39.04 -58.46
C PRO A 714 -27.98 38.54 -57.29
N MET A 715 -28.11 39.14 -56.10
CA MET A 715 -27.37 38.73 -54.90
C MET A 715 -27.82 37.39 -54.34
N VAL A 716 -29.11 37.06 -54.49
CA VAL A 716 -29.73 35.86 -53.90
C VAL A 716 -29.71 34.67 -54.85
N LYS A 717 -29.66 34.91 -56.17
CA LYS A 717 -29.69 33.89 -57.21
C LYS A 717 -28.64 32.77 -57.02
N PRO A 718 -27.36 33.07 -56.70
CA PRO A 718 -26.36 32.02 -56.43
C PRO A 718 -26.76 31.08 -55.28
N PHE A 719 -27.41 31.62 -54.23
CA PHE A 719 -27.84 30.84 -53.07
C PHE A 719 -29.05 29.95 -53.36
N LEU A 720 -29.91 30.37 -54.30
CA LEU A 720 -31.07 29.59 -54.74
C LEU A 720 -30.68 28.45 -55.70
N ASP A 721 -29.68 28.71 -56.56
CA ASP A 721 -29.14 27.73 -57.50
C ASP A 721 -28.33 26.65 -56.76
N GLY A 722 -27.65 27.02 -55.67
CA GLY A 722 -26.95 26.09 -54.77
C GLY A 722 -27.86 25.34 -53.78
N LEU A 723 -29.16 25.68 -53.66
CA LEU A 723 -30.02 25.23 -52.56
C LEU A 723 -30.17 23.70 -52.45
N LEU A 724 -30.25 23.01 -53.58
CA LEU A 724 -30.51 21.57 -53.70
C LEU A 724 -29.31 20.78 -54.26
N GLN A 725 -28.13 21.40 -54.32
CA GLN A 725 -26.93 20.69 -54.77
C GLN A 725 -26.41 19.76 -53.66
N PRO A 726 -25.90 18.55 -54.01
CA PRO A 726 -25.37 17.61 -53.03
C PRO A 726 -24.20 18.21 -52.23
N ALA A 727 -24.03 17.74 -50.99
CA ALA A 727 -22.92 18.16 -50.14
C ALA A 727 -21.57 17.91 -50.84
N GLY A 728 -20.77 18.97 -51.03
CA GLY A 728 -19.44 18.91 -51.65
C GLY A 728 -19.33 19.38 -53.11
N GLN A 729 -20.44 19.57 -53.84
CA GLN A 729 -20.42 20.14 -55.20
C GLN A 729 -21.29 21.40 -55.26
N GLY A 730 -20.67 22.59 -55.34
CA GLY A 730 -21.35 23.87 -55.57
C GLY A 730 -22.38 24.31 -54.52
N GLN A 731 -22.37 23.68 -53.34
CA GLN A 731 -23.27 23.99 -52.24
C GLN A 731 -22.91 25.33 -51.58
N THR A 732 -23.80 26.31 -51.66
CA THR A 732 -23.58 27.65 -51.09
C THR A 732 -24.12 27.76 -49.65
N GLY A 733 -23.43 28.52 -48.80
CA GLY A 733 -23.92 28.88 -47.46
C GLY A 733 -25.20 29.72 -47.52
N LEU A 734 -26.08 29.55 -46.53
CA LEU A 734 -27.30 30.36 -46.40
C LEU A 734 -27.10 31.45 -45.33
N HIS A 735 -27.72 32.61 -45.51
CA HIS A 735 -27.56 33.78 -44.63
C HIS A 735 -28.90 34.28 -44.11
N PHE A 736 -29.60 33.42 -43.36
CA PHE A 736 -30.86 33.81 -42.72
C PHE A 736 -30.60 34.50 -41.39
N CYS A 737 -31.45 35.47 -41.05
CA CYS A 737 -31.45 36.05 -39.71
C CYS A 737 -31.89 34.99 -38.69
N VAL A 738 -31.11 34.85 -37.60
CA VAL A 738 -31.36 33.94 -36.48
C VAL A 738 -31.68 34.74 -35.20
N ASN A 739 -31.81 34.05 -34.06
CA ASN A 739 -31.97 34.69 -32.75
C ASN A 739 -30.61 35.15 -32.17
N GLU A 740 -30.66 35.99 -31.13
CA GLU A 740 -29.47 36.62 -30.54
C GLU A 740 -28.49 35.57 -30.00
N GLN A 741 -29.02 34.58 -29.28
CA GLN A 741 -28.21 33.49 -28.70
C GLN A 741 -27.46 32.70 -29.76
N SER A 742 -28.10 32.32 -30.88
CA SER A 742 -27.43 31.55 -31.95
C SER A 742 -26.40 32.39 -32.70
N GLN A 743 -26.67 33.69 -32.92
CA GLN A 743 -25.71 34.59 -33.56
C GLN A 743 -24.49 34.88 -32.66
N LYS A 744 -24.70 35.06 -31.35
CA LYS A 744 -23.61 35.18 -30.37
C LYS A 744 -22.78 33.91 -30.29
N ARG A 745 -23.41 32.73 -30.19
CA ARG A 745 -22.70 31.43 -30.19
C ARG A 745 -21.88 31.24 -31.45
N ARG A 746 -22.40 31.64 -32.62
CA ARG A 746 -21.65 31.57 -33.87
C ARG A 746 -20.39 32.44 -33.84
N GLY A 747 -20.51 33.69 -33.41
CA GLY A 747 -19.36 34.59 -33.28
C GLY A 747 -18.33 34.09 -32.26
N MET A 748 -18.78 33.55 -31.13
CA MET A 748 -17.90 32.93 -30.13
C MET A 748 -17.20 31.67 -30.67
N ALA A 749 -17.90 30.84 -31.46
CA ALA A 749 -17.31 29.67 -32.10
C ALA A 749 -16.22 30.05 -33.12
N GLU A 750 -16.46 31.12 -33.88
CA GLU A 750 -15.49 31.66 -34.84
C GLU A 750 -14.25 32.23 -34.13
N LEU A 751 -14.44 32.89 -32.99
CA LEU A 751 -13.33 33.34 -32.14
C LEU A 751 -12.52 32.15 -31.60
N LEU A 752 -13.19 31.14 -31.02
CA LEU A 752 -12.53 29.92 -30.50
C LEU A 752 -11.79 29.14 -31.59
N ALA A 753 -12.33 29.10 -32.81
CA ALA A 753 -11.70 28.43 -33.94
C ALA A 753 -10.52 29.21 -34.54
N ALA A 754 -10.41 30.50 -34.22
CA ALA A 754 -9.34 31.41 -34.61
C ALA A 754 -8.29 31.63 -33.52
N GLU A 755 -8.54 31.18 -32.28
CA GLU A 755 -7.52 31.06 -31.22
C GLU A 755 -6.52 29.96 -31.64
N ASP A 756 -5.50 30.33 -32.43
CA ASP A 756 -4.42 29.43 -32.84
C ASP A 756 -3.62 28.94 -31.63
N GLY A 757 -3.37 27.63 -31.60
CA GLY A 757 -2.70 26.92 -30.50
C GLY A 757 -1.24 27.30 -30.35
N GLY A 758 -1.00 28.33 -29.54
CA GLY A 758 0.30 28.71 -29.03
C GLY A 758 1.36 29.05 -30.10
N PRO A 759 2.60 29.33 -29.66
CA PRO A 759 3.66 29.86 -30.53
C PRO A 759 4.14 28.91 -31.65
N MET A 760 3.62 27.68 -31.76
CA MET A 760 3.99 26.72 -32.81
C MET A 760 2.91 26.49 -33.88
N GLY A 761 1.75 27.14 -33.83
CA GLY A 761 0.75 27.14 -34.92
C GLY A 761 0.21 25.77 -35.32
N LYS A 762 0.30 24.76 -34.43
CA LYS A 762 -0.14 23.37 -34.67
C LYS A 762 -1.29 22.92 -33.78
N GLY A 763 -1.68 23.72 -32.78
CA GLY A 763 -2.83 23.42 -31.91
C GLY A 763 -4.07 24.19 -32.36
N GLY A 764 -5.26 23.65 -32.05
CA GLY A 764 -6.54 24.32 -32.31
C GLY A 764 -7.61 23.38 -32.87
N PHE A 765 -8.87 23.73 -32.66
CA PHE A 765 -10.03 22.92 -33.04
C PHE A 765 -10.66 23.42 -34.35
N SER A 766 -11.33 22.54 -35.10
CA SER A 766 -12.11 22.97 -36.27
C SER A 766 -13.33 23.77 -35.83
N LEU A 767 -13.84 24.64 -36.71
CA LEU A 767 -15.04 25.44 -36.44
C LEU A 767 -16.25 24.55 -36.10
N GLU A 768 -16.32 23.37 -36.70
CA GLU A 768 -17.35 22.36 -36.46
C GLU A 768 -17.39 21.92 -34.99
N TRP A 769 -16.21 21.59 -34.44
CA TRP A 769 -16.05 21.25 -33.03
C TRP A 769 -16.38 22.44 -32.12
N CYS A 770 -15.94 23.66 -32.45
CA CYS A 770 -16.24 24.85 -31.64
C CYS A 770 -17.74 25.18 -31.60
N VAL A 771 -18.46 25.01 -32.72
CA VAL A 771 -19.91 25.19 -32.77
C VAL A 771 -20.62 24.11 -31.95
N GLY A 772 -20.17 22.85 -32.04
CA GLY A 772 -20.71 21.75 -31.24
C GLY A 772 -20.53 21.97 -29.73
N ALA A 773 -19.33 22.38 -29.30
CA ALA A 773 -19.02 22.63 -27.89
C ALA A 773 -19.91 23.73 -27.28
N LEU A 774 -20.07 24.86 -27.99
CA LEU A 774 -20.94 25.96 -27.52
C LEU A 774 -22.43 25.63 -27.59
N GLU A 775 -22.83 24.63 -28.37
CA GLU A 775 -24.19 24.11 -28.35
C GLU A 775 -24.42 23.20 -27.13
N ALA A 776 -23.48 22.29 -26.84
CA ALA A 776 -23.52 21.38 -25.69
C ALA A 776 -23.52 22.14 -24.35
N GLU A 777 -22.61 23.11 -24.19
CA GLU A 777 -22.43 23.89 -22.95
C GLU A 777 -23.26 25.18 -22.92
N LYS A 778 -24.34 25.24 -23.73
CA LYS A 778 -25.31 26.34 -23.78
C LYS A 778 -24.70 27.75 -24.00
N GLY A 779 -23.43 27.86 -24.40
CA GLY A 779 -22.74 29.10 -24.75
C GLY A 779 -21.74 29.59 -23.71
N ASP A 780 -21.39 28.79 -22.69
CA ASP A 780 -20.28 29.09 -21.78
C ASP A 780 -18.92 28.80 -22.43
N LEU A 781 -17.99 29.75 -22.38
CA LEU A 781 -16.67 29.64 -23.01
C LEU A 781 -15.70 28.75 -22.22
N GLY A 782 -15.79 28.74 -20.89
CA GLY A 782 -14.91 27.95 -20.02
C GLY A 782 -15.23 26.46 -20.13
N GLU A 783 -16.51 26.13 -20.00
CA GLU A 783 -17.00 24.75 -20.14
C GLU A 783 -16.79 24.24 -21.57
N ALA A 784 -17.03 25.07 -22.60
CA ALA A 784 -16.78 24.70 -23.99
C ALA A 784 -15.30 24.34 -24.26
N ARG A 785 -14.34 25.03 -23.63
CA ARG A 785 -12.91 24.66 -23.72
C ARG A 785 -12.59 23.35 -23.00
N GLY A 786 -13.28 23.03 -21.92
CA GLY A 786 -13.19 21.72 -21.26
C GLY A 786 -13.74 20.61 -22.15
N TRP A 787 -14.93 20.82 -22.72
CA TRP A 787 -15.57 19.89 -23.64
C TRP A 787 -14.71 19.61 -24.87
N LEU A 788 -14.09 20.64 -25.47
CA LEU A 788 -13.20 20.48 -26.63
C LEU A 788 -11.98 19.61 -26.31
N ARG A 789 -11.32 19.84 -25.16
CA ARG A 789 -10.16 19.03 -24.74
C ARG A 789 -10.51 17.55 -24.54
N ASN A 790 -11.69 17.31 -23.97
CA ASN A 790 -12.15 15.97 -23.61
C ASN A 790 -12.69 15.18 -24.81
N TRP A 791 -13.33 15.84 -25.78
CA TRP A 791 -14.14 15.15 -26.80
C TRP A 791 -13.79 15.48 -28.25
N ALA A 792 -13.06 16.56 -28.54
CA ALA A 792 -12.75 16.98 -29.90
C ALA A 792 -11.33 16.57 -30.32
N VAL A 793 -11.13 16.39 -31.63
CA VAL A 793 -9.82 16.13 -32.23
C VAL A 793 -9.19 17.43 -32.66
N GLU A 794 -7.95 17.68 -32.25
CA GLU A 794 -7.20 18.85 -32.69
C GLU A 794 -6.77 18.72 -34.16
N ARG A 795 -6.67 19.86 -34.86
CA ARG A 795 -6.28 19.90 -36.29
C ARG A 795 -4.92 19.22 -36.56
N GLY A 796 -4.01 19.21 -35.58
CA GLY A 796 -2.70 18.57 -35.68
C GLY A 796 -2.71 17.06 -35.39
N GLU A 797 -3.70 16.55 -34.66
CA GLU A 797 -3.77 15.16 -34.23
C GLU A 797 -4.42 14.24 -35.28
N GLY A 798 -5.37 14.74 -36.07
CA GLY A 798 -6.13 13.96 -37.05
C GLY A 798 -5.33 13.38 -38.23
N ARG A 799 -4.00 13.58 -38.30
CA ARG A 799 -3.11 12.99 -39.31
C ARG A 799 -2.31 11.76 -38.83
N ARG A 800 -2.40 11.39 -37.55
CA ARG A 800 -1.63 10.28 -36.95
C ARG A 800 -2.45 9.01 -36.67
N GLY A 801 -3.75 9.02 -36.97
CA GLY A 801 -4.65 7.86 -36.85
C GLY A 801 -4.70 7.03 -38.12
#